data_AF-A0A1Q8YIK7-F1
#
_entry.id   AF-A0A1Q8YIK7-F1
#
_cell.length_a   1.000
_cell.length_b   1.000
_cell.length_c   1.000
_cell.angle_alpha   90.00
_cell.angle_beta   90.00
_cell.angle_gamma   90.00
#
_symmetry.space_group_name_H-M   'P 1'
#
loop_
_entity.id
_entity.type
_entity.pdbx_description
1 polymer ?
#
loop_
_entity_poly.entity_id
_entity_poly.type
_entity_poly.pdbx_seq_one_letter_code
_entity_poly.pdbx_strand_id
1 'polypeptide(L)'
;MKSLTISESFKEAIGARTVKSAFFSTYCFEPDFFELDVVPLLLGGPALSTDETIRYHQLQSLMSFGRGRFAVAYDVDVFNPTFAAKLEIDYLPVRVPAACQHAKIAVLEVLDEQDNVAIILAAGSFNLTKAGWWTNIEVGHWIELSKENAPLNVLIPLRAALDYFQTTQPVPAIEALQARLSEWKTGPRSEVCSFYFSGAGKVRNSFPDFLNAVDRGPVEIVSPFFAEEGDNTEMVKFLISFKKVSLFLPTDDTGAATMTHPVYQDLSKLVQWCDWNADLAQRFSLRKNEELERKLHAKIYSGKNWLFIGSVNLSYMAMYRNVEAGFLLTGRSELKLLTPLKEEAQKFSAKDPVEAAKHNSEVAMPPIQLTYDWLTHELEMLSPETGRLTLYDAQGQKIGQYPLTAQATSKFTVASLSAQLKHSALVAATWNSPDGASSDKRNLLVSQRQIYCRPNSLPELDVQDLLRIFQNMNSAVRMAMITSLVEKQARRSKEGLTSNEFLSPLPSTEDRSNFFSEFSEVNGAFWNLRKKLGQAQSAGRTNELAYYLDGQQPDSLRGLANSLGATDDGSQISLIVRYLTLLSMDEILTLYPPKSNNLKREVLELIGQTEQNEEFDALPNKFEFLAWIKDKFTMPVIQVATSPTQQVSSDEQA
;
A
#
# COMPACT_ATOMS: atom_id res chain seq x y z
N MET A 1 29.96 -3.59 -3.85
CA MET A 1 28.82 -3.13 -3.03
C MET A 1 28.60 -1.65 -3.30
N LYS A 2 27.35 -1.19 -3.34
CA LYS A 2 26.99 0.24 -3.44
C LYS A 2 26.54 0.74 -2.06
N SER A 3 26.77 2.01 -1.75
CA SER A 3 26.26 2.68 -0.54
C SER A 3 25.04 3.51 -0.94
N LEU A 4 23.85 3.04 -0.61
CA LEU A 4 22.58 3.68 -0.94
C LEU A 4 21.61 3.48 0.23
N THR A 5 20.65 4.38 0.36
CA THR A 5 19.42 4.09 1.11
C THR A 5 18.60 3.03 0.38
N ILE A 6 17.69 2.38 1.10
CA ILE A 6 16.78 1.40 0.49
C ILE A 6 15.85 2.09 -0.52
N SER A 7 15.35 3.29 -0.19
CA SER A 7 14.54 4.10 -1.12
C SER A 7 15.25 4.39 -2.44
N GLU A 8 16.52 4.78 -2.41
CA GLU A 8 17.32 5.02 -3.63
C GLU A 8 17.49 3.73 -4.43
N SER A 9 17.73 2.60 -3.76
CA SER A 9 17.87 1.30 -4.43
C SER A 9 16.57 0.87 -5.12
N PHE A 10 15.41 1.10 -4.50
CA PHE A 10 14.10 0.87 -5.13
C PHE A 10 13.86 1.81 -6.31
N LYS A 11 14.22 3.10 -6.18
CA LYS A 11 14.07 4.07 -7.26
C LYS A 11 14.96 3.73 -8.45
N GLU A 12 16.21 3.34 -8.22
CA GLU A 12 17.12 2.83 -9.26
C GLU A 12 16.56 1.56 -9.92
N ALA A 13 16.07 0.62 -9.10
CA ALA A 13 15.54 -0.64 -9.59
C ALA A 13 14.27 -0.45 -10.41
N ILE A 14 13.33 0.42 -10.02
CA ILE A 14 12.10 0.65 -10.77
C ILE A 14 12.37 1.50 -12.02
N GLY A 15 13.18 2.55 -11.90
CA GLY A 15 13.45 3.49 -12.99
C GLY A 15 12.19 4.26 -13.40
N ALA A 16 12.00 4.46 -14.71
CA ALA A 16 10.82 5.14 -15.27
C ALA A 16 9.60 4.21 -15.47
N ARG A 17 9.70 2.94 -15.04
CA ARG A 17 8.70 1.90 -15.30
C ARG A 17 7.49 2.04 -14.38
N THR A 18 6.34 1.58 -14.85
CA THR A 18 5.10 1.57 -14.06
C THR A 18 5.00 0.28 -13.26
N VAL A 19 4.78 0.36 -11.95
CA VAL A 19 4.48 -0.81 -11.11
C VAL A 19 2.99 -1.17 -11.24
N LYS A 20 2.69 -2.42 -11.62
CA LYS A 20 1.32 -2.95 -11.77
C LYS A 20 0.84 -3.74 -10.56
N SER A 21 1.73 -4.52 -9.97
CA SER A 21 1.44 -5.35 -8.80
C SER A 21 2.68 -5.36 -7.91
N ALA A 22 2.50 -5.30 -6.59
CA ALA A 22 3.60 -5.41 -5.65
C ALA A 22 3.22 -6.24 -4.43
N PHE A 23 4.14 -7.10 -4.01
CA PHE A 23 4.05 -7.84 -2.76
C PHE A 23 5.28 -7.54 -1.91
N PHE A 24 5.07 -7.29 -0.63
CA PHE A 24 6.12 -7.15 0.37
C PHE A 24 5.91 -8.11 1.52
N SER A 25 6.99 -8.57 2.13
CA SER A 25 6.97 -9.22 3.44
C SER A 25 7.91 -8.51 4.40
N THR A 26 7.59 -8.44 5.69
CA THR A 26 8.42 -7.77 6.69
C THR A 26 8.18 -8.36 8.08
N TYR A 27 9.17 -8.26 8.97
CA TYR A 27 8.99 -8.68 10.37
C TYR A 27 8.29 -7.58 11.17
N CYS A 28 8.98 -6.46 11.38
CA CYS A 28 8.38 -5.26 11.95
C CYS A 28 7.74 -4.44 10.82
N PHE A 29 6.55 -3.88 11.07
CA PHE A 29 5.81 -3.13 10.08
C PHE A 29 5.31 -1.80 10.63
N GLU A 30 5.66 -0.71 9.95
CA GLU A 30 5.11 0.64 10.14
C GLU A 30 4.19 0.95 8.94
N PRO A 31 2.85 0.79 9.08
CA PRO A 31 1.93 0.94 7.96
C PRO A 31 1.93 2.34 7.33
N ASP A 32 2.06 3.36 8.16
CA ASP A 32 2.16 4.77 7.77
C ASP A 32 3.42 5.05 6.95
N PHE A 33 4.57 4.55 7.39
CA PHE A 33 5.82 4.64 6.61
C PHE A 33 5.66 3.97 5.24
N PHE A 34 5.07 2.77 5.19
CA PHE A 34 4.84 2.10 3.92
C PHE A 34 3.94 2.92 2.98
N GLU A 35 2.82 3.44 3.49
CA GLU A 35 1.89 4.23 2.70
C GLU A 35 2.44 5.59 2.26
N LEU A 36 3.12 6.31 3.15
CA LEU A 36 3.54 7.69 2.89
C LEU A 36 4.91 7.81 2.24
N ASP A 37 5.76 6.79 2.34
CA ASP A 37 7.16 6.85 1.88
C ASP A 37 7.54 5.73 0.90
N VAL A 38 6.92 4.54 0.98
CA VAL A 38 7.19 3.42 0.06
C VAL A 38 6.26 3.44 -1.15
N VAL A 39 4.94 3.53 -0.95
CA VAL A 39 3.95 3.59 -2.02
C VAL A 39 4.20 4.72 -3.04
N PRO A 40 4.59 5.95 -2.66
CA PRO A 40 4.95 6.98 -3.63
C PRO A 40 6.03 6.53 -4.62
N LEU A 41 7.01 5.74 -4.17
CA LEU A 41 8.07 5.20 -5.05
C LEU A 41 7.48 4.25 -6.09
N LEU A 42 6.49 3.44 -5.71
CA LEU A 42 5.77 2.52 -6.61
C LEU A 42 4.89 3.26 -7.62
N LEU A 43 4.44 4.46 -7.27
CA LEU A 43 3.59 5.32 -8.11
C LEU A 43 4.41 6.30 -8.98
N GLY A 44 5.72 6.08 -9.13
CA GLY A 44 6.60 6.88 -9.99
C GLY A 44 7.24 8.09 -9.32
N GLY A 45 7.23 8.17 -7.99
CA GLY A 45 7.84 9.25 -7.21
C GLY A 45 7.25 10.63 -7.47
N PRO A 46 5.91 10.80 -7.39
CA PRO A 46 5.27 12.10 -7.63
C PRO A 46 5.73 13.14 -6.60
N ALA A 47 5.72 14.41 -7.00
CA ALA A 47 5.86 15.51 -6.07
C ALA A 47 4.59 15.61 -5.21
N LEU A 48 4.73 15.30 -3.92
CA LEU A 48 3.64 15.29 -2.95
C LEU A 48 3.84 16.38 -1.89
N SER A 49 2.76 16.73 -1.19
CA SER A 49 2.82 17.69 -0.08
C SER A 49 3.67 17.18 1.07
N THR A 50 4.32 18.09 1.79
CA THR A 50 5.02 17.79 3.05
C THR A 50 4.06 17.51 4.21
N ASP A 51 2.79 17.95 4.11
CA ASP A 51 1.74 17.66 5.09
C ASP A 51 1.16 16.25 4.85
N GLU A 52 1.19 15.40 5.87
CA GLU A 52 0.77 13.99 5.78
C GLU A 52 -0.72 13.83 5.45
N THR A 53 -1.58 14.72 5.96
CA THR A 53 -3.02 14.65 5.68
C THR A 53 -3.28 14.94 4.21
N ILE A 54 -2.65 15.99 3.66
CA ILE A 54 -2.71 16.31 2.24
C ILE A 54 -2.13 15.15 1.41
N ARG A 55 -0.99 14.60 1.84
CA ARG A 55 -0.29 13.50 1.15
C ARG A 55 -1.16 12.26 1.03
N TYR A 56 -1.91 11.89 2.08
CA TYR A 56 -2.85 10.76 2.01
C TYR A 56 -3.93 10.93 0.95
N HIS A 57 -4.54 12.12 0.87
CA HIS A 57 -5.57 12.39 -0.15
C HIS A 57 -4.98 12.39 -1.57
N GLN A 58 -3.79 12.96 -1.73
CA GLN A 58 -3.04 12.92 -2.98
C GLN A 58 -2.73 11.47 -3.40
N LEU A 59 -2.25 10.63 -2.49
CA LEU A 59 -1.96 9.22 -2.75
C LEU A 59 -3.22 8.41 -3.06
N GLN A 60 -4.31 8.60 -2.32
CA GLN A 60 -5.60 7.95 -2.59
C GLN A 60 -6.10 8.32 -4.00
N SER A 61 -5.96 9.58 -4.39
CA SER A 61 -6.30 10.05 -5.75
C SER A 61 -5.45 9.36 -6.82
N LEU A 62 -4.14 9.21 -6.58
CA LEU A 62 -3.22 8.54 -7.50
C LEU A 62 -3.48 7.04 -7.61
N MET A 63 -3.86 6.38 -6.52
CA MET A 63 -4.23 4.97 -6.49
C MET A 63 -5.63 4.71 -7.05
N SER A 64 -6.46 5.77 -7.17
CA SER A 64 -7.74 5.68 -7.86
C SER A 64 -7.53 5.19 -9.31
N PHE A 65 -8.47 4.42 -9.83
CA PHE A 65 -8.44 3.88 -11.20
C PHE A 65 -7.43 2.74 -11.45
N GLY A 66 -6.99 2.04 -10.40
CA GLY A 66 -6.25 0.78 -10.56
C GLY A 66 -4.76 0.94 -10.87
N ARG A 67 -4.15 2.05 -10.43
CA ARG A 67 -2.69 2.17 -10.42
C ARG A 67 -2.11 1.31 -9.30
N GLY A 68 -1.92 0.03 -9.60
CA GLY A 68 -1.26 -0.90 -8.69
C GLY A 68 -2.21 -1.67 -7.77
N ARG A 69 -1.95 -2.96 -7.56
CA ARG A 69 -2.46 -3.71 -6.41
C ARG A 69 -1.27 -4.07 -5.52
N PHE A 70 -1.33 -3.65 -4.26
CA PHE A 70 -0.22 -3.79 -3.32
C PHE A 70 -0.63 -4.63 -2.12
N ALA A 71 0.25 -5.51 -1.68
CA ALA A 71 0.06 -6.35 -0.52
C ALA A 71 1.30 -6.34 0.39
N VAL A 72 1.09 -6.40 1.71
CA VAL A 72 2.14 -6.51 2.72
C VAL A 72 1.81 -7.63 3.69
N ALA A 73 2.69 -8.62 3.79
CA ALA A 73 2.68 -9.62 4.84
C ALA A 73 3.56 -9.18 6.02
N TYR A 74 3.04 -9.29 7.24
CA TYR A 74 3.74 -8.87 8.46
C TYR A 74 3.57 -9.88 9.60
N ASP A 75 4.54 -9.93 10.52
CA ASP A 75 4.44 -10.78 11.70
C ASP A 75 3.49 -10.17 12.74
N VAL A 76 2.44 -10.90 13.10
CA VAL A 76 1.39 -10.41 14.01
C VAL A 76 1.85 -10.31 15.47
N ASP A 77 2.90 -11.03 15.86
CA ASP A 77 3.33 -11.10 17.26
C ASP A 77 4.25 -9.94 17.66
N VAL A 78 4.88 -9.29 16.69
CA VAL A 78 5.63 -8.03 16.91
C VAL A 78 4.95 -6.79 16.33
N PHE A 79 3.74 -6.94 15.80
CA PHE A 79 2.98 -5.82 15.26
C PHE A 79 2.42 -4.95 16.39
N ASN A 80 2.94 -3.72 16.50
CA ASN A 80 2.50 -2.74 17.49
C ASN A 80 2.33 -1.36 16.83
N PRO A 81 1.23 -1.14 16.10
CA PRO A 81 1.06 0.07 15.30
C PRO A 81 0.78 1.28 16.20
N THR A 82 1.49 2.37 15.94
CA THR A 82 1.26 3.69 16.54
C THR A 82 0.37 4.58 15.68
N PHE A 83 0.38 4.38 14.36
CA PHE A 83 -0.40 5.12 13.38
C PHE A 83 -1.14 4.17 12.45
N ALA A 84 -2.26 4.63 11.90
CA ALA A 84 -3.16 3.81 11.11
C ALA A 84 -3.08 4.17 9.63
N ALA A 85 -2.93 3.12 8.82
CA ALA A 85 -3.05 3.16 7.37
C ALA A 85 -4.42 3.69 6.90
N LYS A 86 -4.46 4.22 5.68
CA LYS A 86 -5.64 4.85 5.06
C LYS A 86 -5.80 4.54 3.58
N LEU A 87 -4.87 3.85 2.92
CA LEU A 87 -4.90 3.55 1.49
C LEU A 87 -5.49 2.14 1.23
N GLU A 88 -5.84 1.89 -0.03
CA GLU A 88 -6.37 0.59 -0.48
C GLU A 88 -5.21 -0.40 -0.73
N ILE A 89 -4.73 -1.00 0.36
CA ILE A 89 -3.63 -1.97 0.40
C ILE A 89 -4.10 -3.24 1.12
N ASP A 90 -3.60 -4.38 0.68
CA ASP A 90 -3.86 -5.66 1.31
C ASP A 90 -2.86 -5.96 2.42
N TYR A 91 -3.35 -6.16 3.63
CA TYR A 91 -2.54 -6.48 4.80
C TYR A 91 -2.76 -7.93 5.23
N LEU A 92 -1.68 -8.70 5.26
CA LEU A 92 -1.71 -10.14 5.54
C LEU A 92 -1.00 -10.39 6.89
N PRO A 93 -1.74 -10.60 7.98
CA PRO A 93 -1.13 -11.01 9.24
C PRO A 93 -0.59 -12.42 9.11
N VAL A 94 0.66 -12.64 9.52
CA VAL A 94 1.31 -13.95 9.51
C VAL A 94 1.72 -14.29 10.94
N ARG A 95 1.43 -15.53 11.35
CA ARG A 95 2.02 -16.13 12.55
C ARG A 95 2.72 -17.42 12.16
N VAL A 96 3.91 -17.62 12.69
CA VAL A 96 4.64 -18.88 12.57
C VAL A 96 4.68 -19.54 13.96
N PRO A 97 4.01 -20.69 14.18
CA PRO A 97 3.97 -21.32 15.50
C PRO A 97 5.39 -21.61 16.04
N ALA A 98 5.67 -21.13 17.26
CA ALA A 98 6.96 -21.26 17.93
C ALA A 98 8.16 -20.74 17.11
N ALA A 99 7.94 -19.76 16.23
CA ALA A 99 8.95 -19.06 15.46
C ALA A 99 8.41 -17.67 15.05
N CYS A 100 9.05 -17.01 14.08
CA CYS A 100 8.49 -15.80 13.48
C CYS A 100 8.56 -15.81 11.95
N GLN A 101 7.70 -15.00 11.34
CA GLN A 101 7.93 -14.48 10.00
C GLN A 101 9.09 -13.50 10.13
N HIS A 102 10.20 -13.72 9.41
CA HIS A 102 11.34 -12.81 9.44
C HIS A 102 11.85 -12.43 8.04
N ALA A 103 11.30 -13.03 6.99
CA ALA A 103 11.64 -12.74 5.61
C ALA A 103 11.27 -11.29 5.24
N LYS A 104 12.24 -10.52 4.73
CA LYS A 104 11.97 -9.22 4.11
C LYS A 104 12.15 -9.33 2.61
N ILE A 105 11.05 -9.40 1.89
CA ILE A 105 10.99 -9.62 0.44
C ILE A 105 10.20 -8.47 -0.19
N ALA A 106 10.58 -8.05 -1.39
CA ALA A 106 9.73 -7.26 -2.28
C ALA A 106 9.69 -7.91 -3.67
N VAL A 107 8.49 -8.05 -4.23
CA VAL A 107 8.24 -8.61 -5.56
C VAL A 107 7.40 -7.59 -6.32
N LEU A 108 7.96 -6.99 -7.36
CA LEU A 108 7.31 -5.93 -8.13
C LEU A 108 7.15 -6.36 -9.59
N GLU A 109 5.93 -6.30 -10.11
CA GLU A 109 5.66 -6.36 -11.55
C GLU A 109 5.78 -4.96 -12.13
N VAL A 110 6.74 -4.78 -13.05
CA VAL A 110 7.00 -3.50 -13.70
C VAL A 110 6.78 -3.61 -15.21
N LEU A 111 6.25 -2.55 -15.80
CA LEU A 111 6.10 -2.37 -17.24
C LEU A 111 6.92 -1.18 -17.74
N ASP A 112 7.65 -1.38 -18.82
CA ASP A 112 8.24 -0.27 -19.58
C ASP A 112 7.23 0.41 -20.51
N GLU A 113 7.69 1.40 -21.28
CA GLU A 113 6.86 2.16 -22.23
C GLU A 113 6.36 1.31 -23.41
N GLN A 114 6.96 0.16 -23.65
CA GLN A 114 6.57 -0.80 -24.68
C GLN A 114 5.73 -1.96 -24.12
N ASP A 115 5.24 -1.82 -22.87
CA ASP A 115 4.49 -2.84 -22.14
C ASP A 115 5.25 -4.16 -21.93
N ASN A 116 6.60 -4.14 -21.98
CA ASN A 116 7.38 -5.33 -21.62
C ASN A 116 7.33 -5.53 -20.11
N VAL A 117 7.07 -6.77 -19.70
CA VAL A 117 6.91 -7.16 -18.30
C VAL A 117 8.24 -7.65 -17.73
N ALA A 118 8.62 -7.13 -16.57
CA ALA A 118 9.67 -7.70 -15.72
C ALA A 118 9.19 -7.83 -14.27
N ILE A 119 9.82 -8.77 -13.54
CA ILE A 119 9.64 -8.92 -12.09
C ILE A 119 10.95 -8.50 -11.40
N ILE A 120 10.86 -7.47 -10.56
CA ILE A 120 11.95 -7.10 -9.65
C ILE A 120 11.75 -7.89 -8.36
N LEU A 121 12.74 -8.71 -8.01
CA LEU A 121 12.79 -9.42 -6.73
C LEU A 121 13.88 -8.81 -5.86
N ALA A 122 13.51 -8.36 -4.67
CA ALA A 122 14.42 -7.89 -3.65
C ALA A 122 14.30 -8.71 -2.37
N ALA A 123 15.42 -8.93 -1.68
CA ALA A 123 15.43 -9.49 -0.34
C ALA A 123 16.65 -8.97 0.44
N GLY A 124 16.50 -8.83 1.75
CA GLY A 124 17.53 -8.25 2.60
C GLY A 124 17.19 -8.26 4.08
N SER A 125 17.85 -7.38 4.82
CA SER A 125 17.67 -7.23 6.26
C SER A 125 16.69 -6.12 6.66
N PHE A 126 16.30 -5.25 5.71
CA PHE A 126 15.50 -4.05 5.96
C PHE A 126 14.01 -4.38 6.22
N ASN A 127 13.51 -4.06 7.41
CA ASN A 127 12.07 -4.05 7.68
C ASN A 127 11.41 -2.87 6.96
N LEU A 128 10.10 -2.96 6.69
CA LEU A 128 9.28 -1.83 6.24
C LEU A 128 9.03 -0.85 7.39
N THR A 129 10.10 -0.19 7.82
CA THR A 129 10.11 0.85 8.85
C THR A 129 11.05 1.97 8.44
N LYS A 130 10.82 3.17 8.98
CA LYS A 130 11.70 4.32 8.77
C LYS A 130 13.15 3.99 9.14
N ALA A 131 13.33 3.27 10.24
CA ALA A 131 14.65 2.83 10.68
C ALA A 131 15.30 1.88 9.68
N GLY A 132 14.57 0.87 9.20
CA GLY A 132 15.07 -0.12 8.25
C GLY A 132 15.39 0.46 6.86
N TRP A 133 14.79 1.59 6.47
CA TRP A 133 15.03 2.14 5.13
C TRP A 133 16.07 3.25 5.08
N TRP A 134 16.20 4.03 6.17
CA TRP A 134 16.98 5.27 6.16
C TRP A 134 18.08 5.36 7.21
N THR A 135 17.92 4.76 8.39
CA THR A 135 18.85 5.02 9.51
C THR A 135 19.75 3.83 9.83
N ASN A 136 19.22 2.60 9.80
CA ASN A 136 20.00 1.40 10.06
C ASN A 136 21.06 1.14 8.99
N ILE A 137 22.12 0.43 9.35
CA ILE A 137 23.02 -0.22 8.41
C ILE A 137 22.37 -1.54 8.01
N GLU A 138 21.88 -1.59 6.78
CA GLU A 138 21.16 -2.73 6.21
C GLU A 138 21.90 -3.27 4.98
N VAL A 139 21.52 -4.46 4.54
CA VAL A 139 21.99 -5.05 3.29
C VAL A 139 20.82 -5.63 2.52
N GLY A 140 20.89 -5.54 1.20
CA GLY A 140 19.89 -6.08 0.30
C GLY A 140 20.48 -6.47 -1.04
N HIS A 141 19.76 -7.34 -1.74
CA HIS A 141 20.03 -7.64 -3.14
C HIS A 141 18.75 -7.51 -3.95
N TRP A 142 18.91 -7.08 -5.20
CA TRP A 142 17.86 -6.96 -6.18
C TRP A 142 18.28 -7.73 -7.42
N ILE A 143 17.35 -8.47 -7.99
CA ILE A 143 17.49 -9.10 -9.29
C ILE A 143 16.24 -8.79 -10.12
N GLU A 144 16.43 -8.78 -11.43
CA GLU A 144 15.34 -8.63 -12.38
C GLU A 144 15.16 -9.95 -13.14
N LEU A 145 13.91 -10.38 -13.22
CA LEU A 145 13.49 -11.56 -13.95
C LEU A 145 12.62 -11.11 -15.13
N SER A 146 12.77 -11.81 -16.25
CA SER A 146 11.91 -11.66 -17.42
C SER A 146 11.50 -13.04 -17.92
N LYS A 147 10.60 -13.08 -18.90
CA LYS A 147 10.19 -14.32 -19.55
C LYS A 147 11.38 -15.09 -20.16
N GLU A 148 12.38 -14.37 -20.64
CA GLU A 148 13.61 -14.90 -21.25
C GLU A 148 14.70 -15.21 -20.21
N ASN A 149 14.66 -14.55 -19.06
CA ASN A 149 15.63 -14.70 -17.98
C ASN A 149 14.95 -15.00 -16.64
N ALA A 150 14.58 -16.27 -16.44
CA ALA A 150 13.98 -16.74 -15.20
C ALA A 150 14.70 -18.02 -14.68
N PRO A 151 15.88 -17.88 -14.05
CA PRO A 151 16.68 -19.02 -13.61
C PRO A 151 15.93 -19.92 -12.61
N LEU A 152 16.04 -21.25 -12.75
CA LEU A 152 15.26 -22.19 -11.93
C LEU A 152 15.52 -22.05 -10.42
N ASN A 153 16.76 -21.76 -10.02
CA ASN A 153 17.17 -21.57 -8.62
C ASN A 153 16.81 -20.20 -8.04
N VAL A 154 16.02 -19.43 -8.79
CA VAL A 154 15.38 -18.20 -8.35
C VAL A 154 13.86 -18.32 -8.49
N LEU A 155 13.38 -18.72 -9.67
CA LEU A 155 11.96 -18.75 -9.98
C LEU A 155 11.18 -19.74 -9.11
N ILE A 156 11.73 -20.93 -8.87
CA ILE A 156 11.08 -21.95 -8.03
C ILE A 156 10.91 -21.47 -6.58
N PRO A 157 11.98 -21.02 -5.87
CA PRO A 157 11.82 -20.51 -4.51
C PRO A 157 10.97 -19.24 -4.44
N LEU A 158 10.96 -18.39 -5.48
CA LEU A 158 10.05 -17.24 -5.56
C LEU A 158 8.58 -17.68 -5.60
N ARG A 159 8.24 -18.65 -6.45
CA ARG A 159 6.88 -19.22 -6.49
C ARG A 159 6.49 -19.82 -5.14
N ALA A 160 7.39 -20.60 -4.53
CA ALA A 160 7.16 -21.15 -3.20
C ALA A 160 6.94 -20.08 -2.12
N ALA A 161 7.63 -18.93 -2.21
CA ALA A 161 7.41 -17.81 -1.31
C ALA A 161 6.04 -17.17 -1.51
N LEU A 162 5.63 -16.90 -2.76
CA LEU A 162 4.30 -16.36 -3.05
C LEU A 162 3.19 -17.34 -2.64
N ASP A 163 3.37 -18.63 -2.91
CA ASP A 163 2.44 -19.69 -2.48
C ASP A 163 2.31 -19.72 -0.96
N TYR A 164 3.42 -19.64 -0.23
CA TYR A 164 3.41 -19.58 1.23
C TYR A 164 2.53 -18.44 1.75
N PHE A 165 2.70 -17.22 1.24
CA PHE A 165 1.89 -16.07 1.68
C PHE A 165 0.44 -16.12 1.16
N GLN A 166 0.21 -16.71 -0.01
CA GLN A 166 -1.13 -16.88 -0.60
C GLN A 166 -1.97 -17.94 0.13
N THR A 167 -1.34 -18.98 0.69
CA THR A 167 -2.05 -20.07 1.39
C THR A 167 -2.79 -19.62 2.65
N THR A 168 -2.42 -18.46 3.20
CA THR A 168 -3.07 -17.92 4.40
C THR A 168 -4.36 -17.17 4.04
N GLN A 169 -4.34 -16.36 2.97
CA GLN A 169 -5.53 -15.85 2.29
C GLN A 169 -5.16 -15.44 0.86
N PRO A 170 -6.01 -15.74 -0.14
CA PRO A 170 -5.81 -15.23 -1.48
C PRO A 170 -5.92 -13.70 -1.49
N VAL A 171 -4.84 -13.02 -1.88
CA VAL A 171 -4.87 -11.58 -2.13
C VAL A 171 -4.62 -11.30 -3.62
N PRO A 172 -5.36 -10.37 -4.24
CA PRO A 172 -5.26 -10.09 -5.67
C PRO A 172 -3.85 -9.72 -6.15
N ALA A 173 -3.07 -9.02 -5.33
CA ALA A 173 -1.71 -8.61 -5.69
C ALA A 173 -0.77 -9.82 -5.86
N ILE A 174 -0.85 -10.79 -4.96
CA ILE A 174 -0.04 -12.02 -5.04
C ILE A 174 -0.58 -12.94 -6.14
N GLU A 175 -1.91 -13.04 -6.29
CA GLU A 175 -2.53 -13.81 -7.37
C GLU A 175 -2.09 -13.32 -8.76
N ALA A 176 -2.06 -11.99 -8.97
CA ALA A 176 -1.57 -11.40 -10.21
C ALA A 176 -0.10 -11.75 -10.48
N LEU A 177 0.76 -11.69 -9.45
CA LEU A 177 2.16 -12.08 -9.55
C LEU A 177 2.32 -13.59 -9.84
N GLN A 178 1.54 -14.45 -9.18
CA GLN A 178 1.54 -15.90 -9.42
C GLN A 178 1.08 -16.22 -10.84
N ALA A 179 -0.01 -15.60 -11.30
CA ALA A 179 -0.52 -15.75 -12.66
C ALA A 179 0.55 -15.34 -13.68
N ARG A 180 1.18 -14.17 -13.50
CA ARG A 180 2.29 -13.71 -14.36
C ARG A 180 3.44 -14.70 -14.39
N LEU A 181 3.94 -15.09 -13.23
CA LEU A 181 5.07 -16.01 -13.14
C LEU A 181 4.72 -17.39 -13.71
N SER A 182 3.46 -17.84 -13.66
CA SER A 182 3.04 -19.14 -14.21
C SER A 182 3.21 -19.25 -15.72
N GLU A 183 3.15 -18.12 -16.45
CA GLU A 183 3.36 -18.04 -17.90
C GLU A 183 4.84 -18.25 -18.29
N TRP A 184 5.76 -18.13 -17.33
CA TRP A 184 7.20 -18.19 -17.57
C TRP A 184 7.74 -19.61 -17.43
N LYS A 185 8.56 -20.02 -18.39
CA LYS A 185 9.31 -21.28 -18.31
C LYS A 185 10.55 -21.07 -17.45
N THR A 186 10.90 -22.07 -16.64
CA THR A 186 12.16 -22.08 -15.92
C THR A 186 13.32 -22.15 -16.90
N GLY A 187 14.23 -21.18 -16.83
CA GLY A 187 15.50 -21.19 -17.54
C GLY A 187 16.55 -22.07 -16.84
N PRO A 188 17.78 -22.12 -17.37
CA PRO A 188 18.90 -22.81 -16.73
C PRO A 188 19.20 -22.24 -15.34
N ARG A 189 19.90 -23.01 -14.51
CA ARG A 189 20.36 -22.55 -13.19
C ARG A 189 21.32 -21.37 -13.37
N SER A 190 21.14 -20.30 -12.61
CA SER A 190 22.12 -19.21 -12.55
C SER A 190 23.35 -19.65 -11.78
N GLU A 191 24.53 -19.47 -12.40
CA GLU A 191 25.82 -19.81 -11.80
C GLU A 191 26.31 -18.78 -10.77
N VAL A 192 25.68 -17.60 -10.72
CA VAL A 192 26.13 -16.45 -9.93
C VAL A 192 25.14 -16.01 -8.87
N CYS A 193 23.91 -16.53 -8.88
CA CYS A 193 22.85 -16.12 -7.95
C CYS A 193 21.85 -17.25 -7.68
N SER A 194 21.49 -17.45 -6.41
CA SER A 194 20.38 -18.32 -5.97
C SER A 194 19.53 -17.57 -4.95
N PHE A 195 18.20 -17.65 -5.08
CA PHE A 195 17.27 -17.09 -4.11
C PHE A 195 16.99 -18.10 -3.00
N TYR A 196 17.11 -17.66 -1.75
CA TYR A 196 16.78 -18.43 -0.56
C TYR A 196 15.43 -17.98 -0.02
N PHE A 197 14.56 -18.95 0.21
CA PHE A 197 13.36 -18.81 1.01
C PHE A 197 13.24 -20.05 1.88
N SER A 198 13.19 -19.88 3.20
CA SER A 198 13.17 -21.03 4.11
C SER A 198 11.79 -21.71 4.14
N GLY A 199 10.70 -20.95 4.01
CA GLY A 199 9.35 -21.44 4.26
C GLY A 199 9.13 -21.86 5.71
N ALA A 200 8.07 -22.64 5.95
CA ALA A 200 7.72 -23.15 7.29
C ALA A 200 7.31 -24.63 7.24
N GLY A 201 7.21 -25.26 8.41
CA GLY A 201 6.72 -26.64 8.56
C GLY A 201 7.66 -27.70 7.96
N LYS A 202 7.09 -28.81 7.47
CA LYS A 202 7.84 -29.99 7.00
C LYS A 202 8.59 -29.79 5.67
N VAL A 203 8.18 -28.82 4.87
CA VAL A 203 8.78 -28.52 3.55
C VAL A 203 9.83 -27.41 3.66
N ARG A 204 10.20 -27.02 4.88
CA ARG A 204 11.16 -25.96 5.16
C ARG A 204 12.56 -26.31 4.64
N ASN A 205 13.23 -25.33 4.05
CA ASN A 205 14.63 -25.40 3.66
C ASN A 205 15.52 -24.68 4.69
N SER A 206 16.30 -25.44 5.47
CA SER A 206 17.16 -24.84 6.49
C SER A 206 18.30 -24.04 5.86
N PHE A 207 18.75 -23.00 6.55
CA PHE A 207 19.82 -22.16 6.03
C PHE A 207 21.16 -22.91 5.89
N PRO A 208 21.58 -23.73 6.88
CA PRO A 208 22.76 -24.58 6.72
C PRO A 208 22.68 -25.52 5.53
N ASP A 209 21.50 -26.13 5.29
CA ASP A 209 21.30 -27.04 4.15
C ASP A 209 21.41 -26.32 2.82
N PHE A 210 20.83 -25.12 2.73
CA PHE A 210 20.95 -24.28 1.55
C PHE A 210 22.40 -23.90 1.22
N LEU A 211 23.23 -23.68 2.27
CA LEU A 211 24.66 -23.40 2.11
C LEU A 211 25.52 -24.64 1.89
N ASN A 212 25.00 -25.87 1.83
CA ASN A 212 25.82 -27.07 1.67
C ASN A 212 26.67 -27.08 0.40
N ALA A 213 26.26 -26.34 -0.64
CA ALA A 213 26.98 -26.25 -1.90
C ALA A 213 28.18 -25.28 -1.89
N VAL A 214 28.40 -24.51 -0.82
CA VAL A 214 29.47 -23.50 -0.76
C VAL A 214 30.77 -24.06 -0.18
N ASP A 215 31.90 -23.41 -0.51
CA ASP A 215 33.19 -23.74 0.09
C ASP A 215 33.18 -23.46 1.60
N ARG A 216 33.56 -24.47 2.38
CA ARG A 216 33.64 -24.42 3.85
C ARG A 216 35.01 -23.92 4.34
N GLY A 217 35.64 -23.03 3.57
CA GLY A 217 36.89 -22.35 3.92
C GLY A 217 36.70 -21.29 5.02
N PRO A 218 37.60 -20.29 5.10
CA PRO A 218 37.39 -19.11 5.94
C PRO A 218 36.08 -18.40 5.60
N VAL A 219 35.35 -17.97 6.61
CA VAL A 219 34.10 -17.20 6.48
C VAL A 219 34.12 -15.98 7.40
N GLU A 220 33.64 -14.86 6.88
CA GLU A 220 33.34 -13.65 7.64
C GLU A 220 31.82 -13.53 7.82
N ILE A 221 31.38 -13.30 9.06
CA ILE A 221 29.96 -13.22 9.42
C ILE A 221 29.69 -11.87 10.07
N VAL A 222 28.72 -11.14 9.53
CA VAL A 222 28.13 -9.94 10.12
C VAL A 222 26.72 -10.30 10.58
N SER A 223 26.47 -10.18 11.88
CA SER A 223 25.13 -10.37 12.45
C SER A 223 24.97 -9.49 13.69
N PRO A 224 23.82 -8.82 13.87
CA PRO A 224 23.60 -7.95 15.02
C PRO A 224 23.11 -8.70 16.28
N PHE A 225 22.59 -9.91 16.11
CA PHE A 225 21.97 -10.68 17.19
C PHE A 225 22.48 -12.12 17.22
N PHE A 226 22.63 -12.64 18.44
CA PHE A 226 23.10 -13.99 18.75
C PHE A 226 22.08 -14.69 19.64
N ALA A 227 22.14 -16.02 19.75
CA ALA A 227 21.23 -16.76 20.62
C ALA A 227 21.44 -16.39 22.10
N GLU A 228 20.35 -16.09 22.82
CA GLU A 228 20.41 -15.67 24.23
C GLU A 228 20.39 -16.84 25.22
N GLU A 229 19.74 -17.97 24.93
CA GLU A 229 19.85 -19.27 25.62
C GLU A 229 18.95 -20.30 24.91
N GLY A 230 19.38 -21.58 24.85
CA GLY A 230 18.56 -22.67 24.31
C GLY A 230 19.06 -23.25 22.97
N ASP A 231 19.94 -24.25 23.07
CA ASP A 231 20.49 -25.08 22.00
C ASP A 231 21.48 -24.42 21.02
N ASN A 232 22.64 -24.05 21.58
CA ASN A 232 23.82 -23.67 20.81
C ASN A 232 24.39 -24.82 19.97
N THR A 233 24.01 -26.08 20.18
CA THR A 233 24.70 -27.23 19.58
C THR A 233 24.68 -27.19 18.05
N GLU A 234 23.54 -26.90 17.45
CA GLU A 234 23.41 -26.83 15.98
C GLU A 234 24.10 -25.60 15.39
N MET A 235 24.03 -24.46 16.09
CA MET A 235 24.78 -23.25 15.68
C MET A 235 26.29 -23.49 15.77
N VAL A 236 26.76 -24.16 16.83
CA VAL A 236 28.16 -24.55 17.01
C VAL A 236 28.59 -25.52 15.92
N LYS A 237 27.78 -26.53 15.58
CA LYS A 237 28.05 -27.44 14.44
C LYS A 237 28.18 -26.66 13.12
N PHE A 238 27.30 -25.69 12.89
CA PHE A 238 27.39 -24.82 11.71
C PHE A 238 28.70 -24.03 11.69
N LEU A 239 29.10 -23.41 12.80
CA LEU A 239 30.35 -22.65 12.89
C LEU A 239 31.59 -23.53 12.69
N ILE A 240 31.63 -24.70 13.33
CA ILE A 240 32.73 -25.68 13.22
C ILE A 240 32.84 -26.26 11.81
N SER A 241 31.74 -26.24 11.02
CA SER A 241 31.80 -26.68 9.63
C SER A 241 32.77 -25.87 8.76
N PHE A 242 33.12 -24.64 9.18
CA PHE A 242 34.06 -23.77 8.48
C PHE A 242 35.48 -23.85 9.05
N LYS A 243 36.50 -23.75 8.19
CA LYS A 243 37.91 -23.79 8.62
C LYS A 243 38.31 -22.68 9.58
N LYS A 244 37.72 -21.49 9.41
CA LYS A 244 37.95 -20.30 10.24
C LYS A 244 36.72 -19.41 10.18
N VAL A 245 36.28 -18.90 11.32
CA VAL A 245 35.17 -17.94 11.41
C VAL A 245 35.68 -16.62 11.97
N SER A 246 35.49 -15.54 11.20
CA SER A 246 35.67 -14.16 11.64
C SER A 246 34.29 -13.55 11.87
N LEU A 247 33.98 -13.16 13.11
CA LEU A 247 32.65 -12.72 13.50
C LEU A 247 32.67 -11.25 13.92
N PHE A 248 31.76 -10.44 13.36
CA PHE A 248 31.59 -9.05 13.78
C PHE A 248 31.08 -8.96 15.22
N LEU A 249 31.71 -8.13 16.04
CA LEU A 249 31.25 -7.82 17.39
C LEU A 249 30.35 -6.57 17.38
N PRO A 250 29.02 -6.69 17.51
CA PRO A 250 28.16 -5.53 17.61
C PRO A 250 28.30 -4.83 18.97
N THR A 251 28.39 -3.51 18.92
CA THR A 251 28.51 -2.64 20.10
C THR A 251 27.42 -1.57 20.10
N ASP A 252 27.01 -1.12 21.29
CA ASP A 252 26.11 0.04 21.45
C ASP A 252 26.87 1.37 21.46
N ASP A 253 26.14 2.45 21.74
CA ASP A 253 26.59 3.83 21.78
C ASP A 253 27.68 4.08 22.83
N THR A 254 27.73 3.23 23.87
CA THR A 254 28.73 3.27 24.96
C THR A 254 29.95 2.40 24.67
N GLY A 255 29.96 1.69 23.53
CA GLY A 255 30.97 0.70 23.17
C GLY A 255 30.81 -0.64 23.89
N ALA A 256 29.66 -0.89 24.54
CA ALA A 256 29.38 -2.18 25.15
C ALA A 256 28.91 -3.18 24.10
N ALA A 257 29.41 -4.42 24.16
CA ALA A 257 28.96 -5.50 23.30
C ALA A 257 27.46 -5.77 23.53
N THR A 258 26.67 -5.86 22.45
CA THR A 258 25.21 -6.02 22.52
C THR A 258 24.79 -7.48 22.75
N MET A 259 25.41 -8.13 23.74
CA MET A 259 25.16 -9.52 24.14
C MET A 259 25.52 -9.72 25.61
N THR A 260 25.14 -10.87 26.16
CA THR A 260 25.54 -11.27 27.52
C THR A 260 26.99 -11.74 27.55
N HIS A 261 27.65 -11.58 28.70
CA HIS A 261 29.03 -12.05 28.89
C HIS A 261 29.21 -13.57 28.67
N PRO A 262 28.30 -14.45 29.14
CA PRO A 262 28.42 -15.89 28.87
C PRO A 262 28.39 -16.25 27.39
N VAL A 263 27.47 -15.66 26.61
CA VAL A 263 27.37 -15.89 25.16
C VAL A 263 28.66 -15.47 24.46
N TYR A 264 29.22 -14.33 24.84
CA TYR A 264 30.52 -13.87 24.32
C TYR A 264 31.63 -14.88 24.60
N GLN A 265 31.75 -15.38 25.83
CA GLN A 265 32.79 -16.34 26.22
C GLN A 265 32.69 -17.66 25.44
N ASP A 266 31.47 -18.17 25.23
CA ASP A 266 31.26 -19.42 24.51
C ASP A 266 31.58 -19.29 23.01
N LEU A 267 31.14 -18.21 22.37
CA LEU A 267 31.46 -17.95 20.97
C LEU A 267 32.95 -17.68 20.76
N SER A 268 33.63 -17.03 21.70
CA SER A 268 35.08 -16.76 21.64
C SER A 268 35.94 -18.02 21.51
N LYS A 269 35.42 -19.19 21.89
CA LYS A 269 36.10 -20.48 21.73
C LYS A 269 36.11 -20.97 20.27
N LEU A 270 35.23 -20.42 19.43
CA LEU A 270 34.94 -20.90 18.07
C LEU A 270 35.26 -19.88 16.99
N VAL A 271 35.24 -18.59 17.33
CA VAL A 271 35.35 -17.49 16.35
C VAL A 271 36.45 -16.52 16.72
N GLN A 272 36.95 -15.79 15.72
CA GLN A 272 37.76 -14.61 15.90
C GLN A 272 36.87 -13.37 15.86
N TRP A 273 36.75 -12.66 16.98
CA TRP A 273 36.03 -11.39 17.01
C TRP A 273 36.72 -10.32 16.17
N CYS A 274 35.90 -9.59 15.42
CA CYS A 274 36.34 -8.60 14.46
C CYS A 274 35.49 -7.33 14.54
N ASP A 275 36.05 -6.23 14.04
CA ASP A 275 35.32 -5.01 13.68
C ASP A 275 35.32 -4.87 12.15
N TRP A 276 34.60 -3.88 11.64
CA TRP A 276 34.66 -3.48 10.24
C TRP A 276 36.10 -3.20 9.81
N ASN A 277 36.43 -3.66 8.60
CA ASN A 277 37.61 -3.18 7.91
C ASN A 277 37.55 -1.65 7.77
N ALA A 278 38.65 -0.95 8.11
CA ALA A 278 38.67 0.50 8.20
C ALA A 278 38.29 1.19 6.88
N ASP A 279 38.77 0.67 5.75
CA ASP A 279 38.49 1.26 4.43
C ASP A 279 37.01 1.11 4.07
N LEU A 280 36.40 -0.05 4.38
CA LEU A 280 34.96 -0.25 4.18
C LEU A 280 34.14 0.60 5.15
N ALA A 281 34.55 0.68 6.41
CA ALA A 281 33.88 1.49 7.42
C ALA A 281 33.81 2.96 7.00
N GLN A 282 34.91 3.49 6.46
CA GLN A 282 34.98 4.85 5.93
C GLN A 282 34.13 4.99 4.66
N ARG A 283 34.26 4.07 3.71
CA ARG A 283 33.58 4.14 2.40
C ARG A 283 32.05 4.06 2.51
N PHE A 284 31.55 3.28 3.45
CA PHE A 284 30.10 3.03 3.62
C PHE A 284 29.52 3.76 4.84
N SER A 285 30.30 4.63 5.49
CA SER A 285 29.91 5.36 6.71
C SER A 285 29.32 4.42 7.77
N LEU A 286 30.02 3.32 8.05
CA LEU A 286 29.60 2.28 8.99
C LEU A 286 29.98 2.59 10.45
N ARG A 287 30.81 3.61 10.66
CA ARG A 287 31.29 4.07 11.98
C ARG A 287 30.71 5.43 12.35
N LYS A 288 30.76 5.76 13.65
CA LYS A 288 30.43 7.07 14.21
C LYS A 288 31.15 8.17 13.41
N ASN A 289 30.39 8.95 12.65
CA ASN A 289 30.71 10.35 12.42
C ASN A 289 29.99 11.17 13.51
N GLU A 290 30.51 12.34 13.85
CA GLU A 290 30.07 13.18 14.98
C GLU A 290 28.57 13.55 14.97
N GLU A 291 27.82 13.27 13.90
CA GLU A 291 26.46 13.77 13.70
C GLU A 291 25.32 12.74 13.82
N LEU A 292 25.49 11.42 13.64
CA LEU A 292 24.43 10.41 13.85
C LEU A 292 24.97 8.96 13.96
N GLU A 293 24.55 8.23 15.00
CA GLU A 293 24.86 6.80 15.15
C GLU A 293 23.87 5.93 14.37
N ARG A 294 24.38 5.03 13.51
CA ARG A 294 23.58 4.07 12.74
C ARG A 294 23.65 2.69 13.38
N LYS A 295 22.50 2.11 13.70
CA LYS A 295 22.42 0.76 14.28
C LYS A 295 22.70 -0.30 13.21
N LEU A 296 23.56 -1.26 13.52
CA LEU A 296 23.76 -2.42 12.66
C LEU A 296 22.51 -3.30 12.65
N HIS A 297 22.02 -3.60 11.46
CA HIS A 297 20.96 -4.59 11.28
C HIS A 297 21.23 -5.56 10.11
N ALA A 298 22.22 -5.29 9.26
CA ALA A 298 22.65 -6.19 8.18
C ALA A 298 23.04 -7.59 8.65
N LYS A 299 22.70 -8.62 7.85
CA LYS A 299 23.18 -9.99 8.03
C LYS A 299 23.91 -10.46 6.77
N ILE A 300 25.19 -10.79 6.92
CA ILE A 300 26.09 -11.10 5.81
C ILE A 300 26.94 -12.31 6.18
N TYR A 301 27.08 -13.27 5.27
CA TYR A 301 28.03 -14.38 5.37
C TYR A 301 28.88 -14.37 4.10
N SER A 302 30.18 -14.13 4.23
CA SER A 302 31.12 -13.96 3.10
C SER A 302 32.20 -15.03 3.18
N GLY A 303 32.34 -15.83 2.14
CA GLY A 303 33.40 -16.83 2.04
C GLY A 303 34.10 -16.78 0.69
N LYS A 304 34.98 -17.75 0.44
CA LYS A 304 35.75 -17.80 -0.81
C LYS A 304 34.83 -18.02 -2.01
N ASN A 305 34.74 -17.02 -2.89
CA ASN A 305 33.90 -17.03 -4.09
C ASN A 305 32.38 -17.04 -3.85
N TRP A 306 31.92 -16.74 -2.63
CA TRP A 306 30.49 -16.69 -2.34
C TRP A 306 30.13 -15.64 -1.27
N LEU A 307 28.91 -15.13 -1.35
CA LEU A 307 28.35 -14.14 -0.43
C LEU A 307 26.86 -14.42 -0.23
N PHE A 308 26.43 -14.64 1.00
CA PHE A 308 25.02 -14.65 1.36
C PHE A 308 24.63 -13.34 2.05
N ILE A 309 23.50 -12.77 1.64
CA ILE A 309 22.87 -11.59 2.25
C ILE A 309 21.37 -11.81 2.37
N GLY A 310 20.79 -11.40 3.50
CA GLY A 310 19.37 -11.65 3.76
C GLY A 310 18.98 -11.36 5.20
N SER A 311 17.94 -12.05 5.66
CA SER A 311 17.34 -11.84 6.98
C SER A 311 17.91 -12.78 8.08
N VAL A 312 18.72 -13.78 7.72
CA VAL A 312 19.18 -14.84 8.62
C VAL A 312 20.22 -14.35 9.66
N ASN A 313 19.80 -14.19 10.92
CA ASN A 313 20.71 -13.94 12.04
C ASN A 313 21.56 -15.16 12.40
N LEU A 314 22.65 -14.95 13.16
CA LEU A 314 23.44 -16.05 13.72
C LEU A 314 22.75 -16.62 14.99
N SER A 315 21.60 -17.26 14.80
CA SER A 315 20.84 -17.90 15.88
C SER A 315 20.17 -19.19 15.41
N TYR A 316 19.88 -20.10 16.35
CA TYR A 316 19.14 -21.33 16.05
C TYR A 316 17.80 -21.04 15.39
N MET A 317 17.06 -20.05 15.92
CA MET A 317 15.75 -19.67 15.40
C MET A 317 15.83 -19.25 13.93
N ALA A 318 16.76 -18.38 13.55
CA ALA A 318 16.91 -17.94 12.17
C ALA A 318 17.33 -19.09 11.24
N MET A 319 18.27 -19.94 11.67
CA MET A 319 18.76 -21.05 10.84
C MET A 319 17.72 -22.17 10.66
N TYR A 320 16.93 -22.46 11.71
CA TYR A 320 16.16 -23.71 11.81
C TYR A 320 14.65 -23.57 12.02
N ARG A 321 14.13 -22.40 12.41
CA ARG A 321 12.70 -22.23 12.74
C ARG A 321 12.01 -21.12 11.96
N ASN A 322 12.58 -19.92 11.94
CA ASN A 322 12.00 -18.75 11.32
C ASN A 322 11.80 -18.92 9.81
N VAL A 323 10.82 -18.18 9.30
CA VAL A 323 10.68 -17.92 7.86
C VAL A 323 11.65 -16.81 7.48
N GLU A 324 12.63 -17.12 6.65
CA GLU A 324 13.74 -16.24 6.29
C GLU A 324 13.89 -16.18 4.77
N ALA A 325 14.53 -15.12 4.28
CA ALA A 325 14.83 -14.96 2.86
C ALA A 325 16.17 -14.27 2.62
N GLY A 326 16.73 -14.47 1.43
CA GLY A 326 17.98 -13.83 1.04
C GLY A 326 18.50 -14.33 -0.30
N PHE A 327 19.74 -13.98 -0.61
CA PHE A 327 20.41 -14.39 -1.83
C PHE A 327 21.80 -14.94 -1.54
N LEU A 328 22.13 -16.05 -2.19
CA LEU A 328 23.50 -16.54 -2.31
C LEU A 328 24.06 -16.12 -3.66
N LEU A 329 25.14 -15.34 -3.63
CA LEU A 329 25.86 -14.84 -4.78
C LEU A 329 27.18 -15.59 -4.91
N THR A 330 27.48 -16.12 -6.09
CA THR A 330 28.66 -16.95 -6.38
C THR A 330 29.50 -16.32 -7.49
N GLY A 331 30.78 -16.72 -7.58
CA GLY A 331 31.70 -16.19 -8.59
C GLY A 331 32.18 -14.76 -8.30
N ARG A 332 32.14 -14.34 -7.04
CA ARG A 332 32.59 -13.00 -6.61
C ARG A 332 33.95 -13.06 -5.94
N SER A 333 34.78 -12.03 -6.11
CA SER A 333 36.00 -11.90 -5.32
C SER A 333 35.68 -11.84 -3.82
N GLU A 334 36.52 -12.45 -2.99
CA GLU A 334 36.41 -12.41 -1.53
C GLU A 334 36.30 -10.96 -1.05
N LEU A 335 35.24 -10.67 -0.29
CA LEU A 335 35.07 -9.39 0.38
C LEU A 335 35.74 -9.51 1.74
N LYS A 336 36.79 -8.71 1.97
CA LYS A 336 37.41 -8.54 3.29
C LYS A 336 36.60 -7.50 4.07
N LEU A 337 35.46 -7.92 4.60
CA LEU A 337 34.53 -7.12 5.38
C LEU A 337 35.09 -6.75 6.75
N LEU A 338 35.84 -7.67 7.36
CA LEU A 338 36.18 -7.64 8.77
C LEU A 338 37.68 -7.53 9.01
N THR A 339 38.05 -7.04 10.19
CA THR A 339 39.43 -6.99 10.67
C THR A 339 39.46 -7.41 12.14
N PRO A 340 40.36 -8.33 12.56
CA PRO A 340 40.41 -8.82 13.93
C PRO A 340 40.52 -7.70 14.97
N LEU A 341 39.79 -7.86 16.07
CA LEU A 341 39.95 -6.99 17.23
C LEU A 341 41.31 -7.21 17.88
N LYS A 342 41.90 -6.12 18.38
CA LYS A 342 43.16 -6.15 19.15
C LYS A 342 42.92 -6.38 20.63
N GLU A 343 41.76 -5.97 21.13
CA GLU A 343 41.38 -6.01 22.54
C GLU A 343 40.04 -6.73 22.69
N GLU A 344 39.85 -7.41 23.82
CA GLU A 344 38.60 -8.09 24.16
C GLU A 344 37.54 -7.10 24.67
N ALA A 345 36.27 -7.45 24.47
CA ALA A 345 35.14 -6.65 24.95
C ALA A 345 35.13 -6.56 26.48
N GLN A 346 35.09 -5.34 27.02
CA GLN A 346 35.12 -5.08 28.47
C GLN A 346 33.73 -4.80 29.07
N LYS A 347 32.76 -4.43 28.23
CA LYS A 347 31.40 -4.05 28.66
C LYS A 347 30.37 -4.83 27.86
N PHE A 348 29.28 -5.19 28.51
CA PHE A 348 28.22 -6.03 27.96
C PHE A 348 26.86 -5.43 28.30
N SER A 349 25.99 -5.38 27.30
CA SER A 349 24.65 -4.81 27.37
C SER A 349 23.73 -5.73 26.59
N ALA A 350 22.99 -6.61 27.28
CA ALA A 350 22.01 -7.45 26.62
C ALA A 350 20.89 -6.55 26.08
N LYS A 351 20.67 -6.59 24.77
CA LYS A 351 19.52 -5.94 24.14
C LYS A 351 18.60 -7.04 23.62
N ASP A 352 17.46 -7.17 24.28
CA ASP A 352 16.36 -7.99 23.79
C ASP A 352 15.98 -7.52 22.37
N PRO A 353 15.99 -8.41 21.36
CA PRO A 353 15.62 -8.05 20.01
C PRO A 353 14.11 -7.81 19.93
N VAL A 354 13.68 -6.55 20.13
CA VAL A 354 12.27 -6.12 20.17
C VAL A 354 11.52 -6.89 21.27
N GLU A 355 11.22 -6.25 22.41
CA GLU A 355 10.32 -6.85 23.40
C GLU A 355 9.00 -7.20 22.71
N ALA A 356 8.81 -8.48 22.37
CA ALA A 356 7.51 -8.99 22.01
C ALA A 356 6.57 -8.63 23.16
N ALA A 357 5.39 -8.09 22.85
CA ALA A 357 4.46 -7.66 23.88
C ALA A 357 4.25 -8.84 24.85
N LYS A 358 4.63 -8.67 26.13
CA LYS A 358 4.43 -9.72 27.14
C LYS A 358 2.94 -10.03 27.21
N HIS A 359 2.55 -11.19 26.71
CA HIS A 359 1.16 -11.63 26.73
C HIS A 359 0.85 -12.18 28.12
N ASN A 360 -0.14 -11.58 28.77
CA ASN A 360 -0.60 -12.05 30.08
C ASN A 360 -1.69 -13.13 29.93
N SER A 361 -2.33 -13.24 28.75
CA SER A 361 -3.32 -14.28 28.47
C SER A 361 -2.69 -15.61 28.03
N GLU A 362 -3.23 -16.73 28.53
CA GLU A 362 -2.85 -18.09 28.10
C GLU A 362 -3.20 -18.39 26.63
N VAL A 363 -4.10 -17.63 26.01
CA VAL A 363 -4.55 -17.82 24.62
C VAL A 363 -4.02 -16.73 23.69
N ALA A 364 -3.29 -17.14 22.64
CA ALA A 364 -2.88 -16.23 21.58
C ALA A 364 -3.99 -16.03 20.54
N MET A 365 -4.28 -14.79 20.15
CA MET A 365 -5.22 -14.48 19.07
C MET A 365 -4.67 -14.94 17.72
N PRO A 366 -5.35 -15.78 16.93
CA PRO A 366 -4.83 -16.25 15.63
C PRO A 366 -4.58 -15.09 14.65
N PRO A 367 -3.78 -15.27 13.59
CA PRO A 367 -3.60 -14.24 12.57
C PRO A 367 -4.88 -14.08 11.75
N ILE A 368 -5.78 -13.21 12.21
CA ILE A 368 -7.08 -12.96 11.58
C ILE A 368 -6.93 -11.82 10.58
N GLN A 369 -7.23 -12.11 9.32
CA GLN A 369 -7.27 -11.09 8.28
C GLN A 369 -8.66 -10.47 8.19
N LEU A 370 -8.69 -9.14 8.08
CA LEU A 370 -9.90 -8.33 8.00
C LEU A 370 -9.88 -7.51 6.72
N THR A 371 -10.97 -7.56 5.95
CA THR A 371 -11.15 -6.76 4.73
C THR A 371 -12.51 -6.08 4.75
N TYR A 372 -12.55 -4.75 4.75
CA TYR A 372 -13.78 -3.97 4.72
C TYR A 372 -14.04 -3.41 3.32
N ASP A 373 -15.20 -3.70 2.76
CA ASP A 373 -15.66 -3.15 1.49
C ASP A 373 -16.58 -1.93 1.74
N TRP A 374 -16.13 -0.76 1.28
CA TRP A 374 -16.86 0.50 1.46
C TRP A 374 -18.15 0.60 0.64
N LEU A 375 -18.29 -0.19 -0.43
CA LEU A 375 -19.48 -0.21 -1.27
C LEU A 375 -20.57 -1.10 -0.66
N THR A 376 -20.22 -2.27 -0.13
CA THR A 376 -21.20 -3.22 0.43
C THR A 376 -21.39 -3.09 1.94
N HIS A 377 -20.49 -2.37 2.63
CA HIS A 377 -20.40 -2.31 4.09
C HIS A 377 -20.20 -3.68 4.75
N GLU A 378 -19.66 -4.65 3.99
CA GLU A 378 -19.33 -5.97 4.48
C GLU A 378 -17.89 -6.01 4.99
N LEU A 379 -17.71 -6.66 6.13
CA LEU A 379 -16.44 -7.05 6.68
C LEU A 379 -16.22 -8.54 6.40
N GLU A 380 -15.28 -8.82 5.51
CA GLU A 380 -14.78 -10.16 5.26
C GLU A 380 -13.72 -10.49 6.30
N MET A 381 -13.86 -11.65 6.93
CA MET A 381 -12.96 -12.15 7.97
C MET A 381 -12.48 -13.54 7.58
N LEU A 382 -11.18 -13.76 7.68
CA LEU A 382 -10.59 -15.09 7.55
C LEU A 382 -9.71 -15.38 8.75
N SER A 383 -9.86 -16.58 9.29
CA SER A 383 -9.07 -17.07 10.41
C SER A 383 -8.60 -18.50 10.11
N PRO A 384 -7.36 -18.87 10.47
CA PRO A 384 -6.92 -20.26 10.41
C PRO A 384 -7.60 -21.13 11.48
N GLU A 385 -8.23 -20.52 12.49
CA GLU A 385 -8.85 -21.20 13.63
C GLU A 385 -10.34 -20.86 13.75
N THR A 386 -11.12 -21.83 14.23
CA THR A 386 -12.55 -21.65 14.57
C THR A 386 -12.67 -20.98 15.93
N GLY A 387 -13.60 -20.04 16.08
CA GLY A 387 -13.83 -19.33 17.34
C GLY A 387 -14.70 -18.10 17.15
N ARG A 388 -14.59 -17.10 18.02
CA ARG A 388 -15.38 -15.86 17.94
C ARG A 388 -14.47 -14.63 18.07
N LEU A 389 -14.60 -13.71 17.12
CA LEU A 389 -13.91 -12.42 17.15
C LEU A 389 -14.85 -11.36 17.72
N THR A 390 -14.45 -10.70 18.80
CA THR A 390 -15.16 -9.52 19.32
C THR A 390 -14.45 -8.27 18.86
N LEU A 391 -15.17 -7.35 18.22
CA LEU A 391 -14.65 -6.06 17.76
C LEU A 391 -15.06 -4.94 18.71
N TYR A 392 -14.18 -3.95 18.88
CA TYR A 392 -14.39 -2.80 19.72
C TYR A 392 -14.16 -1.50 18.94
N ASP A 393 -14.93 -0.48 19.31
CA ASP A 393 -14.76 0.87 18.76
C ASP A 393 -13.56 1.60 19.40
N ALA A 394 -13.31 2.83 18.95
CA ALA A 394 -12.25 3.68 19.47
C ALA A 394 -12.43 4.06 20.96
N GLN A 395 -13.67 4.03 21.47
CA GLN A 395 -14.02 4.26 22.87
C GLN A 395 -13.94 2.98 23.71
N GLY A 396 -13.65 1.84 23.07
CA GLY A 396 -13.57 0.54 23.71
C GLY A 396 -14.92 -0.15 23.93
N GLN A 397 -16.01 0.36 23.38
CA GLN A 397 -17.32 -0.30 23.42
C GLN A 397 -17.37 -1.45 22.41
N LYS A 398 -18.11 -2.50 22.75
CA LYS A 398 -18.26 -3.69 21.89
C LYS A 398 -19.14 -3.35 20.68
N ILE A 399 -18.56 -3.43 19.49
CA ILE A 399 -19.27 -3.29 18.21
C ILE A 399 -20.11 -4.54 17.93
N GLY A 400 -19.51 -5.72 18.16
CA GLY A 400 -20.14 -6.99 17.85
C GLY A 400 -19.24 -8.17 18.17
N GLN A 401 -19.81 -9.38 18.08
CA GLN A 401 -19.06 -10.63 18.20
C GLN A 401 -19.47 -11.58 17.08
N TYR A 402 -18.48 -12.03 16.33
CA TYR A 402 -18.66 -12.69 15.05
C TYR A 402 -18.07 -14.11 15.10
N PRO A 403 -18.86 -15.15 14.78
CA PRO A 403 -18.34 -16.51 14.72
C PRO A 403 -17.49 -16.69 13.47
N LEU A 404 -16.30 -17.25 13.62
CA LEU A 404 -15.40 -17.60 12.52
C LEU A 404 -15.21 -19.10 12.45
N THR A 405 -15.19 -19.64 11.23
CA THR A 405 -14.86 -21.02 10.95
C THR A 405 -13.48 -21.07 10.32
N ALA A 406 -12.63 -21.99 10.80
CA ALA A 406 -11.28 -22.18 10.28
C ALA A 406 -11.27 -22.29 8.75
N GLN A 407 -10.39 -21.51 8.10
CA GLN A 407 -10.14 -21.50 6.65
C GLN A 407 -11.36 -21.12 5.77
N ALA A 408 -12.45 -20.65 6.37
CA ALA A 408 -13.63 -20.20 5.64
C ALA A 408 -13.78 -18.68 5.75
N THR A 409 -13.86 -18.01 4.60
CA THR A 409 -14.18 -16.58 4.57
C THR A 409 -15.60 -16.36 5.08
N SER A 410 -15.70 -15.60 6.16
CA SER A 410 -16.98 -15.20 6.75
C SER A 410 -17.26 -13.74 6.41
N LYS A 411 -18.48 -13.42 5.99
CA LYS A 411 -18.88 -12.05 5.63
C LYS A 411 -19.97 -11.56 6.57
N PHE A 412 -19.80 -10.35 7.09
CA PHE A 412 -20.76 -9.72 7.99
C PHE A 412 -20.99 -8.27 7.60
N THR A 413 -22.23 -7.82 7.54
CA THR A 413 -22.52 -6.38 7.41
C THR A 413 -22.24 -5.68 8.74
N VAL A 414 -21.26 -4.76 8.75
CA VAL A 414 -20.84 -4.04 9.96
C VAL A 414 -20.77 -2.54 9.67
N ALA A 415 -21.94 -1.92 9.46
CA ALA A 415 -22.03 -0.51 9.12
C ALA A 415 -21.45 0.42 10.20
N SER A 416 -21.55 0.03 11.49
CA SER A 416 -20.99 0.80 12.62
C SER A 416 -19.47 0.96 12.58
N LEU A 417 -18.76 0.06 11.89
CA LEU A 417 -17.30 0.13 11.77
C LEU A 417 -16.84 1.26 10.84
N SER A 418 -17.71 1.71 9.93
CA SER A 418 -17.40 2.77 8.96
C SER A 418 -16.93 4.07 9.61
N ALA A 419 -17.52 4.45 10.75
CA ALA A 419 -17.17 5.68 11.48
C ALA A 419 -15.71 5.65 11.97
N GLN A 420 -15.24 4.48 12.42
CA GLN A 420 -13.86 4.27 12.84
C GLN A 420 -12.92 4.18 11.63
N LEU A 421 -13.28 3.37 10.63
CA LEU A 421 -12.45 3.15 9.43
C LEU A 421 -12.27 4.41 8.57
N LYS A 422 -13.15 5.40 8.74
CA LYS A 422 -13.02 6.71 8.09
C LYS A 422 -11.70 7.40 8.44
N HIS A 423 -11.19 7.18 9.65
CA HIS A 423 -10.00 7.87 10.18
C HIS A 423 -8.82 6.95 10.48
N SER A 424 -9.05 5.63 10.57
CA SER A 424 -8.02 4.65 10.97
C SER A 424 -8.33 3.26 10.39
N ALA A 425 -7.37 2.58 9.78
CA ALA A 425 -7.49 1.16 9.44
C ALA A 425 -7.34 0.19 10.65
N LEU A 426 -7.20 0.69 11.88
CA LEU A 426 -7.00 -0.15 13.06
C LEU A 426 -8.33 -0.42 13.78
N VAL A 427 -8.53 -1.68 14.15
CA VAL A 427 -9.67 -2.12 14.96
C VAL A 427 -9.19 -2.92 16.14
N ALA A 428 -9.60 -2.51 17.34
CA ALA A 428 -9.30 -3.27 18.53
C ALA A 428 -10.20 -4.51 18.61
N ALA A 429 -9.63 -5.65 18.98
CA ALA A 429 -10.34 -6.92 19.00
C ALA A 429 -9.88 -7.84 20.14
N THR A 430 -10.71 -8.81 20.49
CA THR A 430 -10.38 -9.98 21.33
C THR A 430 -10.85 -11.24 20.65
N TRP A 431 -10.12 -12.34 20.87
CA TRP A 431 -10.46 -13.65 20.33
C TRP A 431 -10.95 -14.57 21.44
N ASN A 432 -12.04 -15.29 21.18
CA ASN A 432 -12.51 -16.38 22.02
C ASN A 432 -12.37 -17.70 21.28
N SER A 433 -11.56 -18.60 21.83
CA SER A 433 -11.46 -19.97 21.35
C SER A 433 -12.75 -20.76 21.61
N PRO A 434 -12.97 -21.90 20.94
CA PRO A 434 -14.20 -22.69 21.08
C PRO A 434 -14.45 -23.21 22.50
N ASP A 435 -13.39 -23.35 23.30
CA ASP A 435 -13.41 -23.76 24.72
C ASP A 435 -13.75 -22.60 25.68
N GLY A 436 -13.94 -21.38 25.17
CA GLY A 436 -14.34 -20.21 25.94
C GLY A 436 -13.19 -19.38 26.51
N ALA A 437 -11.94 -19.79 26.31
CA ALA A 437 -10.79 -18.99 26.71
C ALA A 437 -10.63 -17.74 25.81
N SER A 438 -10.09 -16.66 26.37
CA SER A 438 -10.02 -15.35 25.70
C SER A 438 -8.58 -14.87 25.57
N SER A 439 -8.24 -14.31 24.41
CA SER A 439 -6.98 -13.59 24.23
C SER A 439 -7.00 -12.21 24.89
N ASP A 440 -5.81 -11.66 25.10
CA ASP A 440 -5.62 -10.23 25.34
C ASP A 440 -6.22 -9.39 24.18
N LYS A 441 -6.63 -8.16 24.50
CA LYS A 441 -7.12 -7.19 23.51
C LYS A 441 -5.96 -6.70 22.65
N ARG A 442 -6.11 -6.71 21.33
CA ARG A 442 -5.09 -6.29 20.37
C ARG A 442 -5.66 -5.42 19.26
N ASN A 443 -4.82 -4.60 18.64
CA ASN A 443 -5.17 -3.87 17.44
C ASN A 443 -4.89 -4.73 16.20
N LEU A 444 -5.92 -4.89 15.36
CA LEU A 444 -5.85 -5.55 14.07
C LEU A 444 -5.88 -4.51 12.95
N LEU A 445 -5.18 -4.79 11.86
CA LEU A 445 -5.18 -3.95 10.66
C LEU A 445 -6.26 -4.43 9.70
N VAL A 446 -7.06 -3.50 9.18
CA VAL A 446 -8.16 -3.78 8.25
C VAL A 446 -7.77 -3.32 6.85
N SER A 447 -7.70 -4.28 5.93
CA SER A 447 -7.58 -3.98 4.50
C SER A 447 -8.86 -3.30 4.02
N GLN A 448 -8.76 -2.25 3.22
CA GLN A 448 -9.92 -1.49 2.75
C GLN A 448 -10.08 -1.67 1.23
N ARG A 449 -11.32 -1.88 0.77
CA ARG A 449 -11.66 -2.02 -0.66
C ARG A 449 -12.63 -0.94 -1.11
N GLN A 450 -12.54 -0.57 -2.38
CA GLN A 450 -13.42 0.43 -2.99
C GLN A 450 -13.39 1.74 -2.22
N ILE A 451 -12.20 2.20 -1.86
CA ILE A 451 -12.01 3.34 -0.95
C ILE A 451 -12.63 4.65 -1.47
N TYR A 452 -12.93 4.72 -2.76
CA TYR A 452 -13.69 5.83 -3.35
C TYR A 452 -15.14 5.94 -2.82
N CYS A 453 -15.70 4.87 -2.25
CA CYS A 453 -16.98 4.89 -1.54
C CYS A 453 -16.86 5.33 -0.08
N ARG A 454 -15.63 5.52 0.45
CA ARG A 454 -15.42 6.03 1.81
C ARG A 454 -16.01 7.44 1.92
N PRO A 455 -16.86 7.72 2.94
CA PRO A 455 -17.39 9.05 3.17
C PRO A 455 -16.26 10.06 3.27
N ASN A 456 -16.31 11.06 2.41
CA ASN A 456 -15.26 12.03 2.31
C ASN A 456 -15.19 12.91 3.58
N SER A 457 -13.98 13.36 3.91
CA SER A 457 -13.72 14.35 4.96
C SER A 457 -13.39 15.73 4.39
N LEU A 458 -13.11 15.84 3.09
CA LEU A 458 -12.83 17.11 2.43
C LEU A 458 -14.10 17.98 2.33
N PRO A 459 -13.97 19.32 2.35
CA PRO A 459 -15.08 20.22 2.09
C PRO A 459 -15.69 19.94 0.71
N GLU A 460 -16.98 20.23 0.57
CA GLU A 460 -17.65 20.17 -0.71
C GLU A 460 -17.02 21.17 -1.69
N LEU A 461 -17.05 20.78 -2.95
CA LEU A 461 -16.59 21.63 -4.04
C LEU A 461 -17.71 22.51 -4.54
N ASP A 462 -17.39 23.73 -4.97
CA ASP A 462 -18.36 24.48 -5.74
C ASP A 462 -18.56 23.82 -7.12
N VAL A 463 -19.73 24.09 -7.71
CA VAL A 463 -20.12 23.46 -8.98
C VAL A 463 -19.21 23.90 -10.13
N GLN A 464 -18.68 25.13 -10.11
CA GLN A 464 -17.81 25.62 -11.19
C GLN A 464 -16.47 24.88 -11.20
N ASP A 465 -15.88 24.70 -10.02
CA ASP A 465 -14.67 23.92 -9.83
C ASP A 465 -14.87 22.47 -10.29
N LEU A 466 -16.02 21.85 -10.00
CA LEU A 466 -16.36 20.52 -10.49
C LEU A 466 -16.51 20.43 -12.02
N LEU A 467 -17.20 21.39 -12.63
CA LEU A 467 -17.34 21.45 -14.08
C LEU A 467 -15.98 21.62 -14.76
N ARG A 468 -15.06 22.40 -14.18
CA ARG A 468 -13.68 22.52 -14.66
C ARG A 468 -12.90 21.20 -14.59
N ILE A 469 -13.09 20.38 -13.55
CA ILE A 469 -12.51 19.02 -13.50
C ILE A 469 -13.03 18.19 -14.65
N PHE A 470 -14.34 18.18 -14.85
CA PHE A 470 -14.98 17.35 -15.86
C PHE A 470 -14.62 17.79 -17.28
N GLN A 471 -14.35 19.09 -17.48
CA GLN A 471 -13.75 19.57 -18.73
C GLN A 471 -12.33 19.09 -18.93
N ASN A 472 -11.53 19.05 -17.86
CA ASN A 472 -10.12 18.71 -17.89
C ASN A 472 -9.83 17.44 -17.07
N MET A 473 -10.34 16.30 -17.55
CA MET A 473 -10.27 14.95 -16.92
C MET A 473 -8.85 14.33 -16.92
N ASN A 474 -7.85 15.13 -16.54
CA ASN A 474 -6.45 14.82 -16.37
C ASN A 474 -6.11 14.64 -14.88
N SER A 475 -5.32 13.62 -14.55
CA SER A 475 -4.83 13.38 -13.20
C SER A 475 -4.09 14.57 -12.59
N ALA A 476 -3.33 15.35 -13.37
CA ALA A 476 -2.59 16.50 -12.86
C ALA A 476 -3.52 17.62 -12.34
N VAL A 477 -4.59 17.90 -13.08
CA VAL A 477 -5.60 18.91 -12.71
C VAL A 477 -6.36 18.48 -11.46
N ARG A 478 -6.80 17.21 -11.42
CA ARG A 478 -7.44 16.60 -10.25
C ARG A 478 -6.54 16.67 -9.01
N MET A 479 -5.25 16.40 -9.14
CA MET A 479 -4.29 16.45 -8.03
C MET A 479 -4.06 17.86 -7.49
N ALA A 480 -3.86 18.84 -8.37
CA ALA A 480 -3.70 20.24 -7.99
C ALA A 480 -4.92 20.75 -7.21
N MET A 481 -6.11 20.31 -7.63
CA MET A 481 -7.35 20.70 -7.00
C MET A 481 -7.61 20.03 -5.65
N ILE A 482 -7.39 18.71 -5.54
CA ILE A 482 -7.47 18.01 -4.25
C ILE A 482 -6.53 18.68 -3.24
N THR A 483 -5.35 19.10 -3.69
CA THR A 483 -4.40 19.86 -2.87
C THR A 483 -5.02 21.17 -2.38
N SER A 484 -5.61 21.97 -3.28
CA SER A 484 -6.30 23.21 -2.91
C SER A 484 -7.45 22.99 -1.91
N LEU A 485 -8.24 21.92 -2.07
CA LEU A 485 -9.32 21.59 -1.13
C LEU A 485 -8.83 21.26 0.26
N VAL A 486 -7.79 20.41 0.34
CA VAL A 486 -7.25 20.02 1.64
C VAL A 486 -6.60 21.23 2.30
N GLU A 487 -5.97 22.13 1.54
CA GLU A 487 -5.47 23.40 2.05
C GLU A 487 -6.60 24.29 2.59
N LYS A 488 -7.71 24.46 1.84
CA LYS A 488 -8.90 25.19 2.31
C LYS A 488 -9.45 24.58 3.61
N GLN A 489 -9.50 23.25 3.70
CA GLN A 489 -9.93 22.55 4.92
C GLN A 489 -8.97 22.77 6.09
N ALA A 490 -7.67 22.64 5.85
CA ALA A 490 -6.65 22.83 6.86
C ALA A 490 -6.73 24.25 7.45
N ARG A 491 -7.00 25.27 6.61
CA ARG A 491 -7.26 26.65 7.06
C ARG A 491 -8.47 26.72 8.00
N ARG A 492 -9.61 26.12 7.63
CA ARG A 492 -10.84 26.09 8.45
C ARG A 492 -10.65 25.35 9.79
N SER A 493 -9.87 24.26 9.80
CA SER A 493 -9.60 23.50 11.03
C SER A 493 -8.62 24.18 12.00
N LYS A 494 -7.84 25.16 11.55
CA LYS A 494 -6.78 25.85 12.31
C LYS A 494 -7.18 27.27 12.76
N GLU A 495 -8.46 27.62 12.77
CA GLU A 495 -8.99 28.93 13.22
C GLU A 495 -8.79 29.26 14.73
N GLY A 496 -7.73 28.74 15.36
CA GLY A 496 -7.22 29.17 16.67
C GLY A 496 -5.74 29.55 16.71
N LEU A 497 -4.98 29.43 15.61
CA LEU A 497 -3.57 29.85 15.54
C LEU A 497 -3.33 30.74 14.32
N THR A 498 -2.95 31.99 14.61
CA THR A 498 -2.69 33.08 13.69
C THR A 498 -1.72 32.74 12.56
N SER A 499 -2.13 33.12 11.34
CA SER A 499 -1.31 33.47 10.17
C SER A 499 -0.14 32.53 9.79
N ASN A 500 -0.36 31.64 8.82
CA ASN A 500 0.71 31.12 7.98
C ASN A 500 0.80 31.94 6.68
N GLU A 501 1.85 32.75 6.54
CA GLU A 501 2.16 33.61 5.37
C GLU A 501 2.61 32.84 4.11
N PHE A 502 2.55 31.50 4.10
CA PHE A 502 3.08 30.67 3.00
C PHE A 502 2.02 30.12 2.03
N LEU A 503 0.76 30.53 2.15
CA LEU A 503 -0.31 30.03 1.28
C LEU A 503 -0.77 31.11 0.30
N SER A 504 -0.75 30.76 -0.99
CA SER A 504 -1.17 31.68 -2.06
C SER A 504 -2.64 32.11 -1.86
N PRO A 505 -2.97 33.40 -2.12
CA PRO A 505 -4.35 33.85 -2.16
C PRO A 505 -5.10 33.12 -3.28
N LEU A 506 -6.36 32.76 -3.02
CA LEU A 506 -7.24 32.20 -4.04
C LEU A 506 -7.49 33.28 -5.11
N PRO A 507 -7.42 32.95 -6.41
CA PRO A 507 -7.71 33.91 -7.46
C PRO A 507 -9.16 34.39 -7.33
N SER A 508 -9.35 35.70 -7.34
CA SER A 508 -10.66 36.36 -7.37
C SER A 508 -11.37 36.03 -8.69
N THR A 509 -12.54 35.42 -8.61
CA THR A 509 -13.44 35.18 -9.74
C THR A 509 -14.13 36.48 -10.13
N GLU A 510 -13.47 37.28 -10.98
CA GLU A 510 -14.15 38.30 -11.77
C GLU A 510 -14.31 37.78 -13.20
N ASP A 511 -15.52 37.32 -13.54
CA ASP A 511 -16.06 37.49 -14.88
C ASP A 511 -17.58 37.28 -14.87
N ARG A 512 -18.33 38.20 -15.51
CA ARG A 512 -19.78 38.08 -15.67
C ARG A 512 -20.07 37.02 -16.74
N SER A 513 -20.55 35.86 -16.31
CA SER A 513 -20.94 34.75 -17.19
C SER A 513 -22.15 35.12 -18.05
N ASN A 514 -22.09 34.79 -19.35
CA ASN A 514 -23.22 34.86 -20.28
C ASN A 514 -23.83 33.45 -20.39
N PHE A 515 -25.14 33.32 -20.69
CA PHE A 515 -25.84 32.05 -20.86
C PHE A 515 -25.09 31.05 -21.76
N PHE A 516 -24.51 31.53 -22.87
CA PHE A 516 -23.76 30.66 -23.79
C PHE A 516 -22.44 30.14 -23.20
N SER A 517 -21.75 30.92 -22.37
CA SER A 517 -20.55 30.43 -21.68
C SER A 517 -20.92 29.37 -20.64
N GLU A 518 -21.99 29.60 -19.88
CA GLU A 518 -22.52 28.65 -18.90
C GLU A 518 -22.97 27.33 -19.54
N PHE A 519 -23.72 27.42 -20.64
CA PHE A 519 -24.17 26.25 -21.40
C PHE A 519 -23.00 25.47 -22.02
N SER A 520 -22.02 26.18 -22.60
CA SER A 520 -20.82 25.54 -23.15
C SER A 520 -19.97 24.88 -22.07
N GLU A 521 -19.94 25.47 -20.87
CA GLU A 521 -19.19 24.95 -19.73
C GLU A 521 -19.74 23.59 -19.27
N VAL A 522 -21.05 23.52 -19.05
CA VAL A 522 -21.75 22.28 -18.65
C VAL A 522 -21.64 21.22 -19.73
N ASN A 523 -21.92 21.54 -21.00
CA ASN A 523 -21.85 20.54 -22.07
C ASN A 523 -20.42 20.04 -22.30
N GLY A 524 -19.42 20.91 -22.26
CA GLY A 524 -18.02 20.52 -22.38
C GLY A 524 -17.59 19.57 -21.26
N ALA A 525 -18.03 19.84 -20.03
CA ALA A 525 -17.79 18.98 -18.88
C ALA A 525 -18.38 17.57 -19.07
N PHE A 526 -19.68 17.49 -19.35
CA PHE A 526 -20.38 16.21 -19.45
C PHE A 526 -20.06 15.43 -20.73
N TRP A 527 -19.71 16.11 -21.82
CA TRP A 527 -19.18 15.46 -23.03
C TRP A 527 -17.87 14.72 -22.74
N ASN A 528 -16.94 15.36 -22.02
CA ASN A 528 -15.67 14.75 -21.63
C ASN A 528 -15.87 13.61 -20.62
N LEU A 529 -16.76 13.79 -19.63
CA LEU A 529 -17.12 12.73 -18.69
C LEU A 529 -17.73 11.53 -19.42
N ARG A 530 -18.69 11.74 -20.33
CA ARG A 530 -19.28 10.69 -21.17
C ARG A 530 -18.23 9.94 -21.98
N LYS A 531 -17.33 10.67 -22.64
CA LYS A 531 -16.22 10.09 -23.41
C LYS A 531 -15.33 9.22 -22.51
N LYS A 532 -15.00 9.70 -21.31
CA LYS A 532 -14.21 8.97 -20.32
C LYS A 532 -14.91 7.68 -19.86
N LEU A 533 -16.18 7.77 -19.48
CA LEU A 533 -16.99 6.62 -19.05
C LEU A 533 -17.16 5.60 -20.18
N GLY A 534 -17.41 6.06 -21.41
CA GLY A 534 -17.45 5.18 -22.59
C GLY A 534 -16.14 4.43 -22.82
N GLN A 535 -15.00 5.11 -22.71
CA GLN A 535 -13.68 4.48 -22.79
C GLN A 535 -13.41 3.52 -21.62
N ALA A 536 -13.92 3.81 -20.43
CA ALA A 536 -13.78 2.94 -19.27
C ALA A 536 -14.61 1.66 -19.47
N GLN A 537 -15.85 1.80 -19.93
CA GLN A 537 -16.74 0.68 -20.23
C GLN A 537 -16.19 -0.21 -21.34
N SER A 538 -15.73 0.36 -22.46
CA SER A 538 -15.15 -0.41 -23.57
C SER A 538 -13.88 -1.17 -23.18
N ALA A 539 -13.11 -0.63 -22.23
CA ALA A 539 -11.88 -1.24 -21.73
C ALA A 539 -12.12 -2.15 -20.50
N GLY A 540 -13.37 -2.37 -20.07
CA GLY A 540 -13.68 -3.18 -18.89
C GLY A 540 -13.19 -2.60 -17.56
N ARG A 541 -12.90 -1.28 -17.50
CA ARG A 541 -12.41 -0.59 -16.30
C ARG A 541 -13.54 -0.29 -15.31
N THR A 542 -14.08 -1.34 -14.70
CA THR A 542 -15.24 -1.29 -13.81
C THR A 542 -15.04 -0.39 -12.59
N ASN A 543 -13.84 -0.34 -12.02
CA ASN A 543 -13.54 0.52 -10.87
C ASN A 543 -13.58 2.02 -11.23
N GLU A 544 -13.21 2.39 -12.46
CA GLU A 544 -13.28 3.78 -12.92
C GLU A 544 -14.73 4.21 -13.15
N LEU A 545 -15.56 3.33 -13.70
CA LEU A 545 -17.01 3.58 -13.77
C LEU A 545 -17.61 3.75 -12.37
N ALA A 546 -17.35 2.79 -11.47
CA ALA A 546 -17.90 2.82 -10.12
C ALA A 546 -17.41 4.03 -9.31
N TYR A 547 -16.19 4.52 -9.54
CA TYR A 547 -15.69 5.75 -8.93
C TYR A 547 -16.61 6.95 -9.21
N TYR A 548 -16.94 7.21 -10.48
CA TYR A 548 -17.73 8.37 -10.85
C TYR A 548 -19.22 8.20 -10.57
N LEU A 549 -19.73 6.97 -10.69
CA LEU A 549 -21.16 6.66 -10.62
C LEU A 549 -21.64 6.30 -9.19
N ASP A 550 -20.83 5.53 -8.45
CA ASP A 550 -21.17 5.00 -7.12
C ASP A 550 -20.32 5.64 -5.99
N GLY A 551 -19.25 6.37 -6.32
CA GLY A 551 -18.31 6.91 -5.34
C GLY A 551 -18.81 8.14 -4.58
N GLN A 552 -18.21 8.38 -3.41
CA GLN A 552 -18.52 9.50 -2.50
C GLN A 552 -17.42 10.59 -2.49
N GLN A 553 -16.52 10.58 -3.46
CA GLN A 553 -15.45 11.57 -3.56
C GLN A 553 -16.00 12.92 -4.07
N PRO A 554 -15.36 14.06 -3.72
CA PRO A 554 -15.83 15.38 -4.16
C PRO A 554 -16.06 15.49 -5.67
N ASP A 555 -15.18 14.89 -6.47
CA ASP A 555 -15.18 14.90 -7.93
C ASP A 555 -15.95 13.71 -8.55
N SER A 556 -16.84 13.05 -7.80
CA SER A 556 -17.80 12.09 -8.34
C SER A 556 -19.13 12.77 -8.66
N LEU A 557 -20.04 12.06 -9.35
CA LEU A 557 -21.39 12.57 -9.58
C LEU A 557 -22.17 12.77 -8.26
N ARG A 558 -21.88 11.97 -7.22
CA ARG A 558 -22.44 12.20 -5.88
C ARG A 558 -21.94 13.51 -5.29
N GLY A 559 -20.63 13.76 -5.38
CA GLY A 559 -20.05 15.03 -4.92
C GLY A 559 -20.71 16.22 -5.60
N LEU A 560 -20.94 16.15 -6.91
CA LEU A 560 -21.67 17.16 -7.66
C LEU A 560 -23.14 17.30 -7.23
N ALA A 561 -23.85 16.20 -6.98
CA ALA A 561 -25.23 16.24 -6.46
C ALA A 561 -25.30 16.96 -5.11
N ASN A 562 -24.37 16.65 -4.20
CA ASN A 562 -24.29 17.29 -2.88
C ASN A 562 -24.06 18.80 -3.02
N SER A 563 -23.10 19.21 -3.86
CA SER A 563 -22.80 20.62 -4.13
C SER A 563 -23.99 21.38 -4.74
N LEU A 564 -24.83 20.72 -5.55
CA LEU A 564 -26.06 21.30 -6.10
C LEU A 564 -27.21 21.36 -5.09
N GLY A 565 -27.18 20.48 -4.07
CA GLY A 565 -28.17 20.38 -3.00
C GLY A 565 -27.90 21.29 -1.81
N ALA A 566 -26.64 21.74 -1.61
CA ALA A 566 -26.27 22.67 -0.55
C ALA A 566 -26.99 24.03 -0.72
N THR A 567 -27.84 24.41 0.23
CA THR A 567 -28.72 25.58 0.12
C THR A 567 -28.14 26.89 0.65
N ASP A 568 -26.99 26.88 1.35
CA ASP A 568 -26.45 28.08 2.02
C ASP A 568 -24.91 28.12 1.97
N ASP A 569 -24.35 29.04 1.17
CA ASP A 569 -23.24 29.96 1.50
C ASP A 569 -22.55 30.50 0.22
N GLY A 570 -22.92 31.73 -0.16
CA GLY A 570 -22.03 32.66 -0.88
C GLY A 570 -21.81 32.49 -2.40
N SER A 571 -21.96 31.30 -2.99
CA SER A 571 -21.84 31.12 -4.46
C SER A 571 -23.21 30.89 -5.11
N GLN A 572 -23.85 31.95 -5.61
CA GLN A 572 -25.08 31.82 -6.39
C GLN A 572 -24.78 31.16 -7.74
N ILE A 573 -24.94 29.85 -7.83
CA ILE A 573 -24.98 29.14 -9.11
C ILE A 573 -26.27 29.54 -9.82
N SER A 574 -26.20 29.89 -11.11
CA SER A 574 -27.40 30.25 -11.86
C SER A 574 -28.38 29.07 -11.92
N LEU A 575 -29.68 29.36 -11.84
CA LEU A 575 -30.72 28.33 -11.91
C LEU A 575 -30.58 27.46 -13.18
N ILE A 576 -30.14 28.08 -14.27
CA ILE A 576 -29.86 27.45 -15.56
C ILE A 576 -28.70 26.45 -15.44
N VAL A 577 -27.56 26.84 -14.89
CA VAL A 577 -26.41 25.95 -14.69
C VAL A 577 -26.81 24.77 -13.82
N ARG A 578 -27.55 25.01 -12.73
CA ARG A 578 -28.06 23.96 -11.84
C ARG A 578 -28.93 22.97 -12.61
N TYR A 579 -29.91 23.47 -13.36
CA TYR A 579 -30.85 22.62 -14.08
C TYR A 579 -30.19 21.81 -15.21
N LEU A 580 -29.36 22.45 -16.04
CA LEU A 580 -28.63 21.77 -17.12
C LEU A 580 -27.65 20.71 -16.60
N THR A 581 -27.00 21.00 -15.47
CA THR A 581 -26.10 20.05 -14.81
C THR A 581 -26.88 18.83 -14.35
N LEU A 582 -28.01 19.00 -13.68
CA LEU A 582 -28.87 17.90 -13.22
C LEU A 582 -29.42 17.05 -14.38
N LEU A 583 -29.86 17.68 -15.48
CA LEU A 583 -30.29 16.95 -16.69
C LEU A 583 -29.14 16.14 -17.30
N SER A 584 -27.94 16.71 -17.36
CA SER A 584 -26.75 16.01 -17.87
C SER A 584 -26.36 14.83 -16.96
N MET A 585 -26.54 14.96 -15.64
CA MET A 585 -26.34 13.85 -14.70
C MET A 585 -27.34 12.71 -14.92
N ASP A 586 -28.63 13.03 -15.10
CA ASP A 586 -29.65 12.00 -15.39
C ASP A 586 -29.39 11.27 -16.72
N GLU A 587 -28.92 11.99 -17.75
CA GLU A 587 -28.48 11.37 -19.00
C GLU A 587 -27.34 10.37 -18.76
N ILE A 588 -26.28 10.78 -18.06
CA ILE A 588 -25.14 9.90 -17.74
C ILE A 588 -25.59 8.68 -16.94
N LEU A 589 -26.43 8.85 -15.91
CA LEU A 589 -26.91 7.76 -15.06
C LEU A 589 -27.88 6.82 -15.79
N THR A 590 -28.51 7.29 -16.86
CA THR A 590 -29.33 6.47 -17.75
C THR A 590 -28.46 5.66 -18.73
N LEU A 591 -27.43 6.29 -19.30
CA LEU A 591 -26.49 5.63 -20.21
C LEU A 591 -25.58 4.63 -19.50
N TYR A 592 -25.16 4.95 -18.28
CA TYR A 592 -24.26 4.16 -17.44
C TYR A 592 -24.92 3.89 -16.08
N PRO A 593 -25.80 2.87 -15.97
CA PRO A 593 -26.51 2.60 -14.74
C PRO A 593 -25.56 2.30 -13.58
N PRO A 594 -25.64 3.02 -12.44
CA PRO A 594 -24.86 2.72 -11.24
C PRO A 594 -25.28 1.36 -10.65
N LYS A 595 -24.44 0.80 -9.77
CA LYS A 595 -24.82 -0.41 -9.01
C LYS A 595 -25.98 -0.11 -8.05
N SER A 596 -26.03 1.11 -7.52
CA SER A 596 -27.12 1.60 -6.68
C SER A 596 -27.91 2.72 -7.36
N ASN A 597 -29.22 2.53 -7.53
CA ASN A 597 -30.12 3.54 -8.10
C ASN A 597 -30.38 4.75 -7.17
N ASN A 598 -29.74 4.82 -6.00
CA ASN A 598 -29.95 5.90 -5.04
C ASN A 598 -29.53 7.27 -5.61
N LEU A 599 -28.43 7.35 -6.37
CA LEU A 599 -28.01 8.62 -6.99
C LEU A 599 -29.02 9.12 -8.02
N LYS A 600 -29.50 8.21 -8.87
CA LYS A 600 -30.49 8.57 -9.89
C LYS A 600 -31.77 9.11 -9.26
N ARG A 601 -32.25 8.48 -8.18
CA ARG A 601 -33.42 8.96 -7.45
C ARG A 601 -33.20 10.35 -6.87
N GLU A 602 -32.07 10.59 -6.21
CA GLU A 602 -31.69 11.89 -5.65
C GLU A 602 -31.58 12.98 -6.71
N VAL A 603 -30.97 12.68 -7.87
CA VAL A 603 -30.89 13.62 -9.00
C VAL A 603 -32.29 13.97 -9.51
N LEU A 604 -33.19 12.99 -9.65
CA LEU A 604 -34.58 13.25 -10.06
C LEU A 604 -35.35 14.08 -9.02
N GLU A 605 -35.10 13.88 -7.73
CA GLU A 605 -35.65 14.71 -6.65
C GLU A 605 -35.14 16.16 -6.73
N LEU A 606 -33.83 16.35 -6.93
CA LEU A 606 -33.21 17.67 -7.12
C LEU A 606 -33.72 18.37 -8.39
N ILE A 607 -33.96 17.64 -9.48
CA ILE A 607 -34.62 18.15 -10.69
C ILE A 607 -36.02 18.67 -10.34
N GLY A 608 -36.83 17.85 -9.66
CA GLY A 608 -38.17 18.23 -9.25
C GLY A 608 -38.21 19.46 -8.33
N GLN A 609 -37.27 19.57 -7.38
CA GLN A 609 -37.12 20.74 -6.52
C GLN A 609 -36.72 21.99 -7.32
N THR A 610 -35.79 21.84 -8.26
CA THR A 610 -35.32 22.95 -9.12
C THR A 610 -36.46 23.46 -10.01
N GLU A 611 -37.31 22.56 -10.51
CA GLU A 611 -38.49 22.89 -11.33
C GLU A 611 -39.60 23.59 -10.56
N GLN A 612 -39.60 23.57 -9.22
CA GLN A 612 -40.54 24.31 -8.36
C GLN A 612 -40.09 25.75 -8.08
N ASN A 613 -38.98 26.21 -8.66
CA ASN A 613 -38.52 27.58 -8.51
C ASN A 613 -39.46 28.57 -9.23
N GLU A 614 -39.68 29.74 -8.61
CA GLU A 614 -40.59 30.80 -9.11
C GLU A 614 -40.24 31.26 -10.53
N GLU A 615 -38.97 31.24 -10.93
CA GLU A 615 -38.54 31.61 -12.29
C GLU A 615 -39.06 30.62 -13.35
N PHE A 616 -39.20 29.34 -13.01
CA PHE A 616 -39.82 28.36 -13.91
C PHE A 616 -41.34 28.48 -13.94
N ASP A 617 -41.98 28.90 -12.83
CA ASP A 617 -43.41 29.15 -12.78
C ASP A 617 -43.83 30.36 -13.62
N ALA A 618 -42.90 31.30 -13.85
CA ALA A 618 -43.11 32.43 -14.74
C ALA A 618 -43.09 32.08 -16.24
N LEU A 619 -42.68 30.86 -16.62
CA LEU A 619 -42.59 30.45 -18.03
C LEU A 619 -43.98 30.14 -18.63
N PRO A 620 -44.32 30.71 -19.81
CA PRO A 620 -45.50 30.28 -20.55
C PRO A 620 -45.34 28.83 -20.99
N ASN A 621 -46.39 28.02 -20.83
CA ASN A 621 -46.39 26.58 -21.13
C ASN A 621 -45.26 25.79 -20.44
N LYS A 622 -44.93 26.13 -19.18
CA LYS A 622 -43.91 25.46 -18.36
C LYS A 622 -43.82 23.94 -18.57
N PHE A 623 -44.95 23.24 -18.47
CA PHE A 623 -44.97 21.77 -18.58
C PHE A 623 -44.54 21.26 -19.95
N GLU A 624 -44.94 21.92 -21.04
CA GLU A 624 -44.53 21.57 -22.40
C GLU A 624 -43.04 21.85 -22.62
N PHE A 625 -42.55 22.98 -22.11
CA PHE A 625 -41.13 23.35 -22.19
C PHE A 625 -40.23 22.36 -21.42
N LEU A 626 -40.60 22.02 -20.18
CA LEU A 626 -39.84 21.07 -19.35
C LEU A 626 -39.89 19.65 -19.94
N ALA A 627 -41.01 19.24 -20.53
CA ALA A 627 -41.10 17.96 -21.23
C ALA A 627 -40.21 17.95 -22.48
N TRP A 628 -40.24 19.03 -23.27
CA TRP A 628 -39.42 19.17 -24.47
C TRP A 628 -37.92 19.16 -24.16
N ILE A 629 -37.46 19.89 -23.14
CA ILE A 629 -36.02 19.95 -22.83
C ILE A 629 -35.50 18.61 -22.32
N LYS A 630 -36.26 17.88 -21.50
CA LYS A 630 -35.93 16.52 -21.05
C LYS A 630 -35.86 15.53 -22.22
N ASP A 631 -36.80 15.62 -23.16
CA ASP A 631 -36.77 14.83 -24.41
C ASP A 631 -35.48 15.11 -25.20
N LYS A 632 -35.09 16.38 -25.36
CA LYS A 632 -33.86 16.74 -26.08
C LYS A 632 -32.57 16.25 -25.43
N PHE A 633 -32.51 16.20 -24.11
CA PHE A 633 -31.35 15.65 -23.39
C PHE A 633 -31.28 14.12 -23.42
N THR A 634 -32.39 13.42 -23.64
CA THR A 634 -32.45 11.96 -23.69
C THR A 634 -32.39 11.40 -25.12
N MET A 635 -32.51 12.25 -26.14
CA MET A 635 -32.40 11.87 -27.55
C MET A 635 -30.96 11.44 -27.92
N PRO A 636 -30.75 10.29 -28.56
CA PRO A 636 -29.46 9.94 -29.15
C PRO A 636 -29.09 10.94 -30.26
N VAL A 637 -27.86 11.46 -30.23
CA VAL A 637 -27.31 12.50 -31.15
C VAL A 637 -27.48 12.16 -32.65
N ILE A 638 -27.77 10.90 -33.00
CA ILE A 638 -27.96 10.44 -34.38
C ILE A 638 -29.28 10.96 -35.01
N GLN A 639 -30.26 11.45 -34.25
CA GLN A 639 -31.58 11.84 -34.80
C GLN A 639 -31.87 13.35 -34.87
N VAL A 640 -30.95 14.23 -34.48
CA VAL A 640 -31.19 15.69 -34.54
C VAL A 640 -31.10 16.24 -35.98
N ALA A 641 -30.61 15.46 -36.95
CA ALA A 641 -30.42 15.90 -38.33
C ALA A 641 -31.64 15.73 -39.26
N THR A 642 -32.80 15.24 -38.78
CA THR A 642 -33.95 15.00 -39.66
C THR A 642 -35.26 15.50 -39.08
N SER A 643 -35.57 16.78 -39.32
CA SER A 643 -36.93 17.36 -39.34
C SER A 643 -36.88 18.76 -40.01
N PRO A 644 -37.95 19.19 -40.69
CA PRO A 644 -38.08 19.07 -42.13
C PRO A 644 -37.72 20.35 -42.89
N THR A 645 -37.15 20.17 -44.08
CA THR A 645 -36.94 21.20 -45.10
C THR A 645 -38.25 21.94 -45.37
N GLN A 646 -38.27 23.25 -45.12
CA GLN A 646 -39.32 24.14 -45.57
C GLN A 646 -39.56 23.93 -47.07
N GLN A 647 -40.79 23.52 -47.43
CA GLN A 647 -41.27 23.62 -48.80
C GLN A 647 -41.34 25.11 -49.15
N VAL A 648 -40.44 25.55 -50.02
CA VAL A 648 -40.60 26.80 -50.76
C VAL A 648 -41.60 26.51 -51.87
N SER A 649 -42.78 27.12 -51.78
CA SER A 649 -43.76 27.13 -52.86
C SER A 649 -43.20 27.91 -54.04
N SER A 650 -42.93 27.23 -55.14
CA SER A 650 -42.92 27.83 -56.46
C SER A 650 -44.37 28.01 -56.89
N ASP A 651 -44.85 29.25 -56.95
CA ASP A 651 -45.66 29.73 -58.07
C ASP A 651 -45.85 31.26 -58.01
N GLU A 652 -45.99 31.85 -59.19
CA GLU A 652 -46.32 33.25 -59.54
C GLU A 652 -45.17 34.26 -59.75
N GLN A 653 -44.54 34.13 -60.94
CA GLN A 653 -44.59 35.19 -61.95
C GLN A 653 -44.82 34.58 -63.36
N ALA A 654 -46.08 34.46 -63.75
CA ALA A 654 -46.67 34.83 -65.05
C ALA A 654 -48.19 34.61 -64.99
#